data_AF-A0A2N3NBQ9-F1
#
_entry.id   AF-A0A2N3NBQ9-F1
#
_cell.length_a   1.000
_cell.length_b   1.000
_cell.length_c   1.000
_cell.angle_alpha   90.00
_cell.angle_beta   90.00
_cell.angle_gamma   90.00
#
_symmetry.space_group_name_H-M   'P 1'
#
loop_
_entity.id
_entity.type
_entity.pdbx_description
1 polymer ?
#
loop_
_entity_poly.entity_id
_entity_poly.type
_entity_poly.pdbx_seq_one_letter_code
_entity_poly.pdbx_strand_id
1 'polypeptide(L)'
;MPWLSLGLIGAAALPVSFYLAARFSRDKKQRYRLILHSIFVLTTSYLIYISVGHHHCHSGHFCGAITQATFITPSGVEVPLNSANKDRLGDWASTALNPKAIDPQTACQGYIISNVKKTKHGLTADLDLRGRECNVYGRDVWELALVVEHQAKDRLHVEILPRYVSAGNKTWFILPEELIPKPQIDDDYDGKERELEFNIEDGDDFAFTVKRKSTGETLFTTVGTKLVFEDQFFELISRMPENYNLYGLGEVMHAFRLGNNLTRTIFAADAGDPIDENIYGSHPVYLDTRYYKEDPETGKQVYAPDASDPEEKYVSYTHGVFLRNAHPLEILLRDEKVIWRGLGGTLDFYFYSGPTAKDVIREYQTSTVGLPAMQQYWSLGFHQCRWGYTGWQDLQNVVDQMAKARIPLETIWADIDYMNLYRNFENDQSTWGYEEGIEFLSRIHENGQHFVPIVDSAIYAPDPADPEDVYATYERGVEANAFMMNPDGSLYIGQVWPGYTVFPDWVGAVLNESKTFEWWTDELTRYYENIKFDGIWIDMSEVSSFCEGSCGSDRLGGPDSPPRFLTGRLGMARQMAEEEQLSHRIAHPHRRNVNRPPYMINNVHGHISIKTVAPEAVHHGGILEYDVHNLFGHQILNATYHALRSIQPDKRPFIIGRSTFAGSGKYAGHWGGDNYSLWAYLSFSISQALSFSIFGFPMFGIDACGFSLDAEPEQCARWMELAAFFPFYRNHNEVEKRSQEPYIWDVVAEASRRAMKVRYSLLPYFYTLMQRAHDRGDTVLRALAWEFPDEPWLANADRQFLVGPAILITPVLVEGATSVNGVFPGTGSGTVWYDWYTLEKVKTSRGENVTLPAPVEHIPVHIRGGHVVALQEPGMTTAESRRGAWELIVALSEDNTASGELYVDDGESIVQAETLVVNFSVEKSSLRVKPQGSYKDTNSLKQVTVLGVTPISGVSLNGRSLVSGWEFIWEIGALKIDMTSHTADDFVFFLRPKISLQVVGRIASLPVLPLHLFPEDIPAFAIGRRGAREPIIDRSASKASEGVAVPPAGRRHIPVPFSGAQVALVELPLVEHDAPLLLPAHALPHVAGEPPGAGLADAVPVPGPAHDVADVDLAGLLVPEAGAEDDDEDESGDGGEGYVELSALGEAWRLGPEGGGVGDEDGGAAVLDGLGLALAVSEDEEGDVGGLLGLEDGGGDAPGVDAPGGWVGVVGFEGFGADGAVGGVDTVGADADAPLGRVV
;
A
#
# COMPACT_ATOMS: atom_id res chain seq x y z
N MET A 1 6.30 -51.81 2.54
CA MET A 1 6.47 -53.12 3.22
C MET A 1 7.64 -53.02 4.18
N PRO A 2 7.72 -53.80 5.27
CA PRO A 2 6.64 -54.23 6.16
C PRO A 2 6.88 -53.79 7.63
N TRP A 3 5.81 -53.63 8.41
CA TRP A 3 5.79 -53.71 9.89
C TRP A 3 6.99 -53.14 10.65
N LEU A 4 6.95 -51.82 10.84
CA LEU A 4 6.55 -51.29 12.16
C LEU A 4 6.25 -52.38 13.22
N SER A 5 7.09 -52.48 14.27
CA SER A 5 6.98 -53.24 15.54
C SER A 5 8.00 -54.40 15.74
N LEU A 6 8.79 -54.51 16.84
CA LEU A 6 8.89 -53.73 18.10
C LEU A 6 10.30 -53.72 18.70
N GLY A 7 10.60 -52.62 19.40
CA GLY A 7 11.78 -52.48 20.26
C GLY A 7 11.55 -51.52 21.44
N LEU A 8 10.32 -51.44 21.97
CA LEU A 8 10.00 -50.58 23.11
C LEU A 8 10.94 -50.87 24.29
N ILE A 9 11.11 -49.85 25.13
CA ILE A 9 11.95 -49.80 26.33
C ILE A 9 12.06 -51.10 27.17
N GLY A 10 11.04 -51.89 27.55
CA GLY A 10 9.62 -51.94 27.17
C GLY A 10 9.25 -53.36 26.71
N ALA A 11 9.25 -53.60 25.40
CA ALA A 11 8.97 -54.89 24.78
C ALA A 11 10.22 -55.76 24.57
N ALA A 12 11.41 -55.27 24.92
CA ALA A 12 12.48 -56.18 25.34
C ALA A 12 12.19 -56.76 26.74
N ALA A 13 11.75 -55.91 27.67
CA ALA A 13 11.59 -56.27 29.10
C ALA A 13 10.35 -57.13 29.40
N LEU A 14 9.16 -56.75 28.94
CA LEU A 14 7.91 -57.47 29.27
C LEU A 14 7.84 -58.89 28.68
N PRO A 15 8.13 -59.13 27.39
CA PRO A 15 8.09 -60.48 26.82
C PRO A 15 9.14 -61.41 27.42
N VAL A 16 10.35 -60.92 27.72
CA VAL A 16 11.36 -61.69 28.47
C VAL A 16 10.82 -62.03 29.87
N SER A 17 10.17 -61.10 30.56
CA SER A 17 9.54 -61.35 31.87
C SER A 17 8.41 -62.39 31.79
N PHE A 18 7.50 -62.28 30.82
CA PHE A 18 6.42 -63.26 30.63
C PHE A 18 6.93 -64.64 30.17
N TYR A 19 7.97 -64.69 29.34
CA TYR A 19 8.59 -65.94 28.89
C TYR A 19 9.35 -66.64 30.03
N LEU A 20 10.07 -65.88 30.86
CA LEU A 20 10.66 -66.39 32.11
C LEU A 20 9.57 -66.89 33.08
N ALA A 21 8.49 -66.14 33.27
CA ALA A 21 7.36 -66.56 34.10
C ALA A 21 6.71 -67.87 33.58
N ALA A 22 6.54 -68.01 32.26
CA ALA A 22 6.08 -69.26 31.65
C ALA A 22 7.07 -70.42 31.86
N ARG A 23 8.39 -70.15 31.83
CA ARG A 23 9.44 -71.15 32.10
C ARG A 23 9.34 -71.74 33.51
N PHE A 24 8.96 -70.92 34.50
CA PHE A 24 8.83 -71.34 35.91
C PHE A 24 7.42 -71.75 36.36
N SER A 25 6.34 -71.31 35.70
CA SER A 25 4.98 -71.80 35.99
C SER A 25 4.88 -73.32 35.76
N ARG A 26 4.12 -74.03 36.60
CA ARG A 26 3.89 -75.49 36.51
C ARG A 26 2.55 -75.87 35.86
N ASP A 27 1.67 -74.90 35.59
CA ASP A 27 0.36 -75.14 34.97
C ASP A 27 0.45 -75.00 33.43
N LYS A 28 -0.01 -76.03 32.69
CA LYS A 28 0.01 -76.04 31.21
C LYS A 28 -0.89 -74.99 30.56
N LYS A 29 -2.07 -74.69 31.10
CA LYS A 29 -2.97 -73.64 30.61
C LYS A 29 -2.42 -72.24 30.92
N GLN A 30 -1.84 -72.05 32.10
CA GLN A 30 -1.26 -70.76 32.48
C GLN A 30 -0.03 -70.43 31.61
N ARG A 31 0.86 -71.40 31.36
CA ARG A 31 1.95 -71.28 30.37
C ARG A 31 1.45 -70.80 29.01
N TYR A 32 0.40 -71.44 28.48
CA TYR A 32 -0.16 -71.10 27.17
C TYR A 32 -0.65 -69.64 27.09
N ARG A 33 -1.33 -69.15 28.14
CA ARG A 33 -1.82 -67.76 28.17
C ARG A 33 -0.71 -66.72 28.29
N LEU A 34 0.36 -67.02 29.05
CA LEU A 34 1.53 -66.16 29.18
C LEU A 34 2.29 -66.03 27.86
N ILE A 35 2.49 -67.15 27.15
CA ILE A 35 3.11 -67.17 25.82
C ILE A 35 2.31 -66.32 24.81
N LEU A 36 0.98 -66.43 24.81
CA LEU A 36 0.12 -65.64 23.92
C LEU A 36 0.19 -64.12 24.20
N HIS A 37 0.24 -63.70 25.46
CA HIS A 37 0.38 -62.27 25.79
C HIS A 37 1.74 -61.70 25.40
N SER A 38 2.83 -62.49 25.52
CA SER A 38 4.15 -62.10 25.03
C SER A 38 4.15 -61.72 23.54
N ILE A 39 3.32 -62.39 22.74
CA ILE A 39 3.23 -62.19 21.28
C ILE A 39 2.38 -60.96 20.93
N PHE A 40 1.31 -60.68 21.67
CA PHE A 40 0.46 -59.51 21.41
C PHE A 40 1.11 -58.19 21.86
N VAL A 41 1.76 -58.19 23.02
CA VAL A 41 2.65 -57.10 23.45
C VAL A 41 3.87 -56.99 22.52
N LEU A 42 4.13 -58.01 21.70
CA LEU A 42 5.02 -57.99 20.54
C LEU A 42 4.26 -57.88 19.19
N THR A 43 3.26 -57.00 19.07
CA THR A 43 2.81 -56.53 17.73
C THR A 43 2.55 -55.01 17.61
N THR A 44 2.45 -54.26 18.71
CA THR A 44 1.70 -52.98 18.72
C THR A 44 2.51 -51.69 18.57
N SER A 45 3.84 -51.67 18.73
CA SER A 45 4.49 -50.39 19.12
C SER A 45 5.98 -50.17 18.79
N TYR A 46 6.50 -50.67 17.66
CA TYR A 46 7.32 -49.77 16.80
C TYR A 46 6.51 -49.16 15.63
N LEU A 47 5.21 -49.52 15.51
CA LEU A 47 4.12 -48.67 14.97
C LEU A 47 4.13 -47.22 15.48
N ILE A 48 4.74 -46.96 16.64
CA ILE A 48 4.83 -45.63 17.27
C ILE A 48 6.19 -44.94 17.00
N TYR A 49 7.22 -45.70 16.57
CA TYR A 49 8.61 -45.21 16.55
C TYR A 49 9.02 -44.50 15.25
N ILE A 50 8.36 -44.78 14.12
CA ILE A 50 8.70 -44.13 12.83
C ILE A 50 7.99 -42.77 12.68
N SER A 51 6.96 -42.50 13.48
CA SER A 51 6.17 -41.27 13.40
C SER A 51 6.76 -40.07 14.16
N VAL A 52 7.81 -40.27 14.97
CA VAL A 52 8.32 -39.25 15.91
C VAL A 52 9.85 -39.34 16.04
N GLY A 53 10.55 -38.29 15.62
CA GLY A 53 11.93 -38.02 16.04
C GLY A 53 13.02 -38.11 14.95
N HIS A 54 13.26 -36.96 14.29
CA HIS A 54 14.55 -36.41 13.82
C HIS A 54 15.69 -37.33 13.33
N HIS A 55 16.34 -36.92 12.24
CA HIS A 55 17.72 -37.26 11.94
C HIS A 55 18.61 -36.01 11.95
N HIS A 56 19.89 -36.19 12.23
CA HIS A 56 20.88 -35.12 12.44
C HIS A 56 22.03 -35.25 11.43
N CYS A 57 22.61 -34.12 11.05
CA CYS A 57 23.81 -34.07 10.23
C CYS A 57 25.09 -34.33 11.04
N HIS A 58 26.01 -35.08 10.45
CA HIS A 58 27.44 -34.84 10.55
C HIS A 58 27.94 -34.64 9.09
N SER A 59 28.88 -33.76 8.78
CA SER A 59 29.80 -32.97 9.64
C SER A 59 30.26 -31.70 8.93
N GLY A 60 30.66 -30.66 9.68
CA GLY A 60 31.75 -29.77 9.21
C GLY A 60 31.54 -28.25 9.20
N HIS A 61 30.35 -27.70 9.45
CA HIS A 61 30.16 -26.23 9.58
C HIS A 61 29.19 -25.85 10.72
N PHE A 62 29.18 -24.55 11.06
CA PHE A 62 28.38 -23.98 12.16
C PHE A 62 26.89 -24.31 12.01
N CYS A 63 26.30 -24.87 13.07
CA CYS A 63 24.86 -25.13 13.15
C CYS A 63 24.32 -24.49 14.44
N GLY A 64 24.03 -23.19 14.35
CA GLY A 64 23.38 -22.44 15.44
C GLY A 64 21.87 -22.66 15.38
N ALA A 65 21.36 -23.59 16.20
CA ALA A 65 19.94 -23.84 16.29
C ALA A 65 19.22 -22.69 17.00
N ILE A 66 18.69 -21.73 16.23
CA ILE A 66 17.79 -20.70 16.74
C ILE A 66 16.50 -21.38 17.17
N THR A 67 16.27 -21.49 18.48
CA THR A 67 14.93 -21.78 19.01
C THR A 67 14.06 -20.54 18.85
N GLN A 68 13.45 -20.40 17.68
CA GLN A 68 12.48 -19.35 17.39
C GLN A 68 11.36 -19.40 18.43
N ALA A 69 11.14 -18.29 19.13
CA ALA A 69 9.90 -18.08 19.84
C ALA A 69 8.85 -17.66 18.81
N THR A 70 7.87 -18.51 18.52
CA THR A 70 6.67 -18.05 17.81
C THR A 70 5.84 -17.18 18.74
N PHE A 71 5.46 -16.00 18.28
CA PHE A 71 4.35 -15.28 18.89
C PHE A 71 3.11 -15.51 18.02
N ILE A 72 2.01 -15.89 18.66
CA ILE A 72 0.70 -15.94 18.01
C ILE A 72 0.19 -14.50 18.01
N THR A 73 0.14 -13.86 16.84
CA THR A 73 -0.43 -12.51 16.71
C THR A 73 -1.87 -12.47 17.22
N PRO A 74 -2.44 -11.30 17.55
CA PRO A 74 -3.87 -11.20 17.89
C PRO A 74 -4.81 -11.72 16.79
N SER A 75 -4.34 -11.81 15.54
CA SER A 75 -5.03 -12.40 14.38
C SER A 75 -4.79 -13.90 14.18
N GLY A 76 -3.95 -14.54 15.00
CA GLY A 76 -3.69 -15.98 14.94
C GLY A 76 -2.73 -16.41 13.81
N VAL A 77 -1.70 -15.61 13.54
CA VAL A 77 -0.53 -16.04 12.73
C VAL A 77 0.57 -16.46 13.72
N GLU A 78 1.15 -17.66 13.55
CA GLU A 78 2.43 -17.99 14.17
C GLU A 78 3.56 -17.29 13.39
N VAL A 79 3.91 -16.08 13.80
CA VAL A 79 5.08 -15.38 13.24
C VAL A 79 6.32 -15.90 13.98
N PRO A 80 7.33 -16.43 13.28
CA PRO A 80 8.61 -16.75 13.91
C PRO A 80 9.30 -15.43 14.29
N LEU A 81 9.42 -15.11 15.58
CA LEU A 81 10.18 -13.93 15.98
C LEU A 81 11.64 -14.13 15.56
N ASN A 82 12.14 -13.21 14.75
CA ASN A 82 13.57 -13.08 14.54
C ASN A 82 14.18 -12.47 15.82
N SER A 83 14.46 -13.32 16.81
CA SER A 83 14.98 -12.92 18.12
C SER A 83 16.36 -12.25 18.08
N ALA A 84 16.96 -12.13 16.89
CA ALA A 84 18.19 -11.40 16.63
C ALA A 84 18.19 -9.97 17.22
N ASN A 85 17.06 -9.27 17.25
CA ASN A 85 16.99 -7.89 17.75
C ASN A 85 17.11 -7.75 19.29
N LYS A 86 17.34 -8.85 20.04
CA LYS A 86 17.81 -8.79 21.44
C LYS A 86 19.32 -9.00 21.63
N ASP A 87 19.98 -9.70 20.72
CA ASP A 87 21.42 -10.03 20.81
C ASP A 87 22.29 -9.25 19.81
N ARG A 88 21.69 -8.50 18.87
CA ARG A 88 22.40 -7.75 17.81
C ARG A 88 23.15 -6.52 18.29
N LEU A 89 22.68 -5.83 19.34
CA LEU A 89 23.11 -4.46 19.65
C LEU A 89 23.57 -4.33 21.11
N GLY A 90 24.85 -3.97 21.27
CA GLY A 90 25.40 -3.44 22.53
C GLY A 90 25.06 -1.95 22.66
N ASP A 91 26.06 -1.09 22.75
CA ASP A 91 25.87 0.37 22.78
C ASP A 91 25.42 0.98 21.42
N TRP A 92 24.99 0.13 20.48
CA TRP A 92 24.41 0.45 19.16
C TRP A 92 22.87 0.40 19.15
N ALA A 93 22.22 0.14 20.29
CA ALA A 93 20.76 0.08 20.38
C ALA A 93 20.12 1.46 20.13
N SER A 94 19.06 1.49 19.32
CA SER A 94 18.24 2.69 19.07
C SER A 94 17.76 3.32 20.38
N THR A 95 17.60 4.64 20.40
CA THR A 95 17.40 5.40 21.65
C THR A 95 16.08 5.04 22.32
N ALA A 96 15.04 4.64 21.57
CA ALA A 96 13.78 4.12 22.11
C ALA A 96 13.88 2.71 22.75
N LEU A 97 14.91 1.91 22.40
CA LEU A 97 15.14 0.57 22.94
C LEU A 97 16.24 0.52 24.02
N ASN A 98 17.05 1.57 24.13
CA ASN A 98 18.17 1.66 25.08
C ASN A 98 17.71 2.04 26.49
N PRO A 99 17.78 1.16 27.51
CA PRO A 99 17.33 1.46 28.87
C PRO A 99 18.26 2.41 29.64
N LYS A 100 19.38 2.85 29.05
CA LYS A 100 20.25 3.92 29.57
C LYS A 100 19.94 5.29 28.95
N ALA A 101 19.01 5.39 27.99
CA ALA A 101 18.63 6.64 27.37
C ALA A 101 18.09 7.65 28.41
N ILE A 102 18.33 8.93 28.18
CA ILE A 102 17.83 9.99 29.07
C ILE A 102 16.38 10.26 28.67
N ASP A 103 15.44 10.05 29.61
CA ASP A 103 14.03 10.37 29.39
C ASP A 103 13.84 11.90 29.34
N PRO A 104 13.49 12.50 28.18
CA PRO A 104 13.36 13.95 28.04
C PRO A 104 12.26 14.52 28.95
N GLN A 105 11.22 13.74 29.26
CA GLN A 105 10.16 14.14 30.19
C GLN A 105 10.67 14.33 31.62
N THR A 106 11.76 13.66 31.99
CA THR A 106 12.42 13.83 33.30
C THR A 106 13.50 14.91 33.29
N ALA A 107 14.29 15.00 32.22
CA ALA A 107 15.44 15.90 32.12
C ALA A 107 15.07 17.35 31.76
N CYS A 108 14.13 17.54 30.84
CA CYS A 108 13.76 18.86 30.32
C CYS A 108 12.71 19.55 31.19
N GLN A 109 12.63 20.87 31.06
CA GLN A 109 11.71 21.70 31.86
C GLN A 109 10.42 22.10 31.10
N GLY A 110 10.35 21.89 29.79
CA GLY A 110 9.20 22.27 28.97
C GLY A 110 9.19 23.75 28.59
N TYR A 111 8.02 24.23 28.15
CA TYR A 111 7.80 25.60 27.68
C TYR A 111 6.69 26.27 28.49
N ILE A 112 6.73 27.59 28.60
CA ILE A 112 5.62 28.43 29.10
C ILE A 112 4.95 29.18 27.95
N ILE A 113 3.65 29.42 28.03
CA ILE A 113 2.88 30.13 26.99
C ILE A 113 2.63 31.60 27.38
N SER A 114 2.84 32.52 26.45
CA SER A 114 2.64 33.96 26.60
C SER A 114 1.95 34.59 25.37
N ASN A 115 1.58 35.87 25.49
CA ASN A 115 1.11 36.73 24.38
C ASN A 115 0.02 36.17 23.43
N VAL A 116 -0.88 35.31 23.93
CA VAL A 116 -1.94 34.68 23.13
C VAL A 116 -2.83 35.72 22.43
N LYS A 117 -2.81 35.73 21.09
CA LYS A 117 -3.59 36.61 20.22
C LYS A 117 -4.63 35.80 19.45
N LYS A 118 -5.89 36.21 19.43
CA LYS A 118 -6.91 35.57 18.58
C LYS A 118 -6.82 36.10 17.14
N THR A 119 -6.88 35.21 16.15
CA THR A 119 -6.95 35.55 14.73
C THR A 119 -8.41 35.48 14.24
N LYS A 120 -8.66 35.65 12.93
CA LYS A 120 -10.00 35.43 12.33
C LYS A 120 -10.48 33.98 12.50
N HIS A 121 -9.55 33.02 12.40
CA HIS A 121 -9.84 31.59 12.29
C HIS A 121 -9.27 30.73 13.43
N GLY A 122 -8.58 31.32 14.40
CA GLY A 122 -7.99 30.60 15.53
C GLY A 122 -7.17 31.51 16.44
N LEU A 123 -5.91 31.17 16.69
CA LEU A 123 -5.00 31.96 17.53
C LEU A 123 -3.54 31.83 17.12
N THR A 124 -2.71 32.75 17.61
CA THR A 124 -1.25 32.57 17.72
C THR A 124 -0.81 32.84 19.15
N ALA A 125 0.30 32.24 19.58
CA ALA A 125 0.89 32.49 20.88
C ALA A 125 2.42 32.39 20.82
N ASP A 126 3.07 32.97 21.82
CA ASP A 126 4.52 32.88 22.02
C ASP A 126 4.78 31.76 23.05
N LEU A 127 5.62 30.77 22.73
CA LEU A 127 6.09 29.76 23.70
C LEU A 127 7.57 29.99 24.03
N ASP A 128 7.90 30.11 25.31
CA ASP A 128 9.25 30.44 25.78
C ASP A 128 9.81 29.29 26.64
N LEU A 129 11.09 28.94 26.47
CA LEU A 129 11.71 27.80 27.17
C LEU A 129 11.71 28.00 28.70
N ARG A 130 11.27 26.99 29.45
CA ARG A 130 11.13 27.08 30.91
C ARG A 130 12.49 26.94 31.62
N GLY A 131 13.11 28.07 31.93
CA GLY A 131 14.19 28.16 32.92
C GLY A 131 15.61 27.92 32.37
N ARG A 132 15.98 26.68 32.05
CA ARG A 132 17.30 26.33 31.48
C ARG A 132 17.16 25.18 30.49
N GLU A 133 17.97 25.27 29.43
CA GLU A 133 18.29 24.21 28.49
C GLU A 133 18.57 22.88 29.21
N CYS A 134 18.01 21.79 28.68
CA CYS A 134 18.37 20.42 28.99
C CYS A 134 19.39 19.85 28.00
N ASN A 135 19.34 20.26 26.71
CA ASN A 135 20.23 19.86 25.63
C ASN A 135 20.49 18.34 25.62
N VAL A 136 19.43 17.53 25.60
CA VAL A 136 19.49 16.07 25.79
C VAL A 136 19.92 15.37 24.50
N TYR A 137 19.36 15.78 23.37
CA TYR A 137 19.56 15.17 22.06
C TYR A 137 19.85 16.20 20.93
N GLY A 138 19.89 17.48 21.28
CA GLY A 138 20.28 18.61 20.44
C GLY A 138 20.50 19.85 21.31
N ARG A 139 20.22 21.04 20.76
CA ARG A 139 20.21 22.32 21.48
C ARG A 139 18.78 22.87 21.59
N ASP A 140 18.30 23.14 22.81
CA ASP A 140 16.95 23.69 23.05
C ASP A 140 16.69 24.99 22.28
N VAL A 141 15.49 25.14 21.72
CA VAL A 141 15.07 26.39 21.06
C VAL A 141 14.38 27.30 22.06
N TRP A 142 15.03 28.39 22.45
CA TRP A 142 14.54 29.31 23.49
C TRP A 142 13.17 29.95 23.22
N GLU A 143 12.84 30.23 21.95
CA GLU A 143 11.66 31.00 21.56
C GLU A 143 10.95 30.35 20.37
N LEU A 144 9.75 29.82 20.61
CA LEU A 144 8.86 29.24 19.61
C LEU A 144 7.60 30.11 19.42
N ALA A 145 6.97 29.96 18.27
CA ALA A 145 5.60 30.39 18.01
C ALA A 145 4.68 29.17 17.99
N LEU A 146 3.45 29.37 18.45
CA LEU A 146 2.30 28.48 18.25
C LEU A 146 1.35 29.15 17.25
N VAL A 147 0.95 28.44 16.20
CA VAL A 147 -0.09 28.85 15.25
C VAL A 147 -1.21 27.82 15.31
N VAL A 148 -2.47 28.29 15.35
CA VAL A 148 -3.66 27.43 15.41
C VAL A 148 -4.73 28.00 14.51
N GLU A 149 -5.23 27.19 13.58
CA GLU A 149 -6.19 27.61 12.56
C GLU A 149 -7.27 26.55 12.34
N HIS A 150 -8.53 26.92 12.54
CA HIS A 150 -9.63 26.18 11.94
C HIS A 150 -9.63 26.52 10.45
N GLN A 151 -9.24 25.56 9.62
CA GLN A 151 -9.12 25.75 8.18
C GLN A 151 -10.39 25.37 7.44
N ALA A 152 -11.09 24.36 7.95
CA ALA A 152 -12.38 23.91 7.48
C ALA A 152 -13.34 23.67 8.66
N LYS A 153 -14.50 23.11 8.35
CA LYS A 153 -15.47 22.63 9.34
C LYS A 153 -14.91 21.50 10.22
N ASP A 154 -14.17 20.60 9.60
CA ASP A 154 -13.65 19.34 10.15
C ASP A 154 -12.12 19.30 10.24
N ARG A 155 -11.40 20.23 9.56
CA ARG A 155 -9.94 20.37 9.57
C ARG A 155 -9.43 21.46 10.51
N LEU A 156 -8.48 21.09 11.38
CA LEU A 156 -7.76 21.98 12.30
C LEU A 156 -6.26 21.82 12.10
N HIS A 157 -5.57 22.93 11.85
CA HIS A 157 -4.13 23.06 11.75
C HIS A 157 -3.55 23.57 13.09
N VAL A 158 -2.47 22.96 13.55
CA VAL A 158 -1.70 23.35 14.75
C VAL A 158 -0.21 23.24 14.42
N GLU A 159 0.49 24.36 14.35
CA GLU A 159 1.94 24.39 14.10
C GLU A 159 2.71 24.92 15.31
N ILE A 160 3.82 24.25 15.65
CA ILE A 160 4.84 24.79 16.55
C ILE A 160 6.19 24.83 15.81
N LEU A 161 6.77 26.03 15.77
CA LEU A 161 7.97 26.37 15.00
C LEU A 161 8.81 27.44 15.72
N PRO A 162 10.12 27.61 15.42
CA PRO A 162 10.92 28.70 15.99
C PRO A 162 10.38 30.09 15.65
N ARG A 163 10.32 30.98 16.66
CA ARG A 163 9.86 32.37 16.50
C ARG A 163 10.81 33.21 15.63
N TYR A 164 12.10 32.89 15.67
CA TYR A 164 13.18 33.66 15.04
C TYR A 164 14.17 32.77 14.28
N VAL A 165 13.83 32.42 13.04
CA VAL A 165 14.80 31.93 12.04
C VAL A 165 15.48 33.14 11.40
N SER A 166 16.81 33.11 11.29
CA SER A 166 17.60 34.18 10.65
C SER A 166 18.80 33.59 9.93
N ALA A 167 19.44 34.37 9.04
CA ALA A 167 20.66 33.94 8.37
C ALA A 167 21.84 33.63 9.33
N GLY A 168 21.80 34.11 10.58
CA GLY A 168 22.74 33.75 11.65
C GLY A 168 22.34 32.53 12.49
N ASN A 169 21.10 32.06 12.33
CA ASN A 169 20.55 30.86 12.98
C ASN A 169 20.05 29.85 11.93
N LYS A 170 20.74 29.80 10.77
CA LYS A 170 20.33 29.13 9.52
C LYS A 170 20.42 27.59 9.58
N THR A 171 20.56 26.99 10.77
CA THR A 171 20.54 25.54 10.98
C THR A 171 19.13 24.98 11.15
N TRP A 172 18.10 25.81 11.15
CA TRP A 172 16.70 25.36 11.19
C TRP A 172 16.10 25.25 9.79
N PHE A 173 15.59 24.07 9.45
CA PHE A 173 14.80 23.85 8.24
C PHE A 173 13.30 23.95 8.57
N ILE A 174 12.57 24.76 7.82
CA ILE A 174 11.10 24.75 7.77
C ILE A 174 10.75 24.24 6.38
N LEU A 175 9.95 23.18 6.31
CA LEU A 175 9.59 22.51 5.05
C LEU A 175 8.85 23.48 4.12
N PRO A 176 9.43 23.85 2.95
CA PRO A 176 8.80 24.78 1.99
C PRO A 176 7.47 24.25 1.45
N GLU A 177 6.55 25.15 1.12
CA GLU A 177 5.24 24.79 0.56
C GLU A 177 5.33 24.36 -0.91
N GLU A 178 6.41 24.78 -1.58
CA GLU A 178 6.80 24.40 -2.93
C GLU A 178 7.19 22.91 -3.01
N LEU A 179 7.85 22.37 -1.97
CA LEU A 179 8.20 20.95 -1.89
C LEU A 179 7.00 20.08 -1.50
N ILE A 180 6.25 20.50 -0.46
CA ILE A 180 5.04 19.84 0.04
C ILE A 180 4.03 20.93 0.44
N PRO A 181 2.93 21.15 -0.28
CA PRO A 181 1.97 22.22 0.02
C PRO A 181 1.42 22.17 1.45
N LYS A 182 1.11 23.34 2.03
CA LYS A 182 0.23 23.40 3.21
C LYS A 182 -1.23 23.47 2.78
N PRO A 183 -2.13 22.74 3.46
CA PRO A 183 -3.57 22.97 3.39
C PRO A 183 -3.88 24.43 3.72
N GLN A 184 -4.68 25.07 2.89
CA GLN A 184 -5.13 26.45 3.10
C GLN A 184 -6.45 26.47 3.90
N ILE A 185 -7.01 27.65 4.15
CA ILE A 185 -8.36 27.80 4.70
C ILE A 185 -9.37 27.72 3.55
N ASP A 186 -10.45 26.94 3.69
CA ASP A 186 -11.44 26.76 2.63
C ASP A 186 -12.15 28.09 2.30
N ASP A 187 -12.34 28.40 1.01
CA ASP A 187 -12.84 29.70 0.54
C ASP A 187 -14.22 30.11 1.10
N ASP A 188 -15.10 29.14 1.35
CA ASP A 188 -16.44 29.37 1.90
C ASP A 188 -16.51 29.27 3.44
N TYR A 189 -15.40 28.92 4.11
CA TYR A 189 -15.38 28.73 5.54
C TYR A 189 -15.39 30.04 6.33
N ASP A 190 -16.51 30.32 7.00
CA ASP A 190 -16.77 31.59 7.69
C ASP A 190 -16.30 31.64 9.16
N GLY A 191 -15.65 30.59 9.64
CA GLY A 191 -15.13 30.45 11.01
C GLY A 191 -16.16 30.04 12.08
N LYS A 192 -17.44 29.83 11.75
CA LYS A 192 -18.50 29.54 12.74
C LYS A 192 -18.77 28.05 12.94
N GLU A 193 -18.91 27.30 11.85
CA GLU A 193 -19.23 25.87 11.91
C GLU A 193 -17.96 24.99 12.03
N ARG A 194 -17.24 25.09 13.15
CA ARG A 194 -16.18 24.13 13.51
C ARG A 194 -16.71 22.93 14.29
N GLU A 195 -16.20 21.74 13.99
CA GLU A 195 -16.40 20.48 14.71
C GLU A 195 -15.20 20.10 15.61
N LEU A 196 -14.02 20.65 15.34
CA LEU A 196 -12.84 20.52 16.22
C LEU A 196 -12.68 21.76 17.11
N GLU A 197 -12.30 21.55 18.37
CA GLU A 197 -12.01 22.62 19.32
C GLU A 197 -10.62 22.49 19.95
N PHE A 198 -9.75 23.45 19.65
CA PHE A 198 -8.45 23.61 20.30
C PHE A 198 -8.59 24.36 21.63
N ASN A 199 -8.00 23.82 22.69
CA ASN A 199 -8.00 24.42 24.03
C ASN A 199 -6.56 24.47 24.55
N ILE A 200 -6.12 25.64 25.02
CA ILE A 200 -4.93 25.78 25.88
C ILE A 200 -5.40 25.41 27.30
N GLU A 201 -4.65 24.57 27.99
CA GLU A 201 -5.04 24.04 29.31
C GLU A 201 -4.31 24.83 30.42
N ASP A 202 -4.98 25.06 31.55
CA ASP A 202 -4.43 25.84 32.69
C ASP A 202 -3.30 25.06 33.39
N GLY A 203 -2.09 25.63 33.45
CA GLY A 203 -0.94 24.96 34.06
C GLY A 203 0.33 25.81 34.19
N ASP A 204 1.33 25.20 34.83
CA ASP A 204 2.69 25.72 35.02
C ASP A 204 3.59 25.50 33.77
N ASP A 205 3.19 24.54 32.92
CA ASP A 205 3.82 24.13 31.67
C ASP A 205 2.78 24.23 30.54
N PHE A 206 3.22 24.55 29.32
CA PHE A 206 2.36 24.60 28.14
C PHE A 206 1.80 23.21 27.79
N ALA A 207 0.47 23.09 27.85
CA ALA A 207 -0.28 21.94 27.37
C ALA A 207 -1.52 22.39 26.58
N PHE A 208 -1.98 21.53 25.67
CA PHE A 208 -3.19 21.75 24.88
C PHE A 208 -3.99 20.48 24.67
N THR A 209 -5.26 20.66 24.30
CA THR A 209 -6.18 19.58 23.97
C THR A 209 -7.02 19.90 22.74
N VAL A 210 -7.09 18.95 21.79
CA VAL A 210 -8.04 18.96 20.66
C VAL A 210 -9.24 18.09 21.01
N LYS A 211 -10.45 18.64 20.89
CA LYS A 211 -11.72 17.95 21.22
C LYS A 211 -12.66 17.89 20.02
N ARG A 212 -13.43 16.81 19.91
CA ARG A 212 -14.58 16.68 19.01
C ARG A 212 -15.79 17.34 19.67
N LYS A 213 -16.39 18.32 19.00
CA LYS A 213 -17.44 19.18 19.57
C LYS A 213 -18.79 18.48 19.70
N SER A 214 -19.14 17.61 18.75
CA SER A 214 -20.43 16.89 18.74
C SER A 214 -20.59 15.90 19.88
N THR A 215 -19.50 15.26 20.34
CA THR A 215 -19.51 14.28 21.44
C THR A 215 -18.89 14.81 22.74
N GLY A 216 -18.06 15.87 22.69
CA GLY A 216 -17.24 16.34 23.81
C GLY A 216 -15.97 15.50 24.06
N GLU A 217 -15.68 14.55 23.17
CA GLU A 217 -14.52 13.65 23.22
C GLU A 217 -13.19 14.42 23.12
N THR A 218 -12.18 13.98 23.87
CA THR A 218 -10.79 14.42 23.69
C THR A 218 -10.07 13.51 22.68
N LEU A 219 -9.64 14.08 21.56
CA LEU A 219 -8.97 13.36 20.49
C LEU A 219 -7.47 13.23 20.77
N PHE A 220 -6.82 14.37 21.06
CA PHE A 220 -5.38 14.52 21.29
C PHE A 220 -5.17 15.46 22.50
N THR A 221 -4.28 15.12 23.43
CA THR A 221 -4.00 15.97 24.61
C THR A 221 -2.60 15.78 25.17
N THR A 222 -1.89 16.89 25.39
CA THR A 222 -0.53 16.91 25.94
C THR A 222 -0.49 17.11 27.46
N VAL A 223 -1.64 17.12 28.13
CA VAL A 223 -1.78 17.42 29.57
C VAL A 223 -0.95 16.47 30.43
N GLY A 224 -0.11 17.05 31.30
CA GLY A 224 0.77 16.29 32.19
C GLY A 224 1.92 15.60 31.46
N THR A 225 2.38 16.19 30.36
CA THR A 225 3.62 15.88 29.61
C THR A 225 4.29 17.20 29.23
N LYS A 226 5.55 17.16 28.79
CA LYS A 226 6.32 18.34 28.37
C LYS A 226 6.56 18.30 26.86
N LEU A 227 6.40 19.45 26.21
CA LEU A 227 7.02 19.71 24.91
C LEU A 227 8.54 19.77 25.09
N VAL A 228 9.28 19.01 24.28
CA VAL A 228 10.74 19.15 24.12
C VAL A 228 11.03 19.48 22.66
N PHE A 229 11.90 20.45 22.41
CA PHE A 229 12.10 21.00 21.06
C PHE A 229 13.54 21.56 20.91
N GLU A 230 14.39 20.75 20.29
CA GLU A 230 15.83 20.92 20.14
C GLU A 230 16.23 20.83 18.64
N ASP A 231 17.39 21.37 18.25
CA ASP A 231 17.81 21.48 16.84
C ASP A 231 18.15 20.19 16.09
N GLN A 232 18.11 19.04 16.78
CA GLN A 232 18.17 17.69 16.20
C GLN A 232 17.19 16.71 16.86
N PHE A 233 16.22 17.20 17.65
CA PHE A 233 15.27 16.35 18.38
C PHE A 233 14.03 17.12 18.85
N PHE A 234 12.83 16.57 18.63
CA PHE A 234 11.64 16.98 19.37
C PHE A 234 10.97 15.80 20.08
N GLU A 235 10.18 16.09 21.11
CA GLU A 235 9.21 15.15 21.67
C GLU A 235 7.87 15.84 21.97
N LEU A 236 6.79 15.24 21.47
CA LEU A 236 5.40 15.61 21.79
C LEU A 236 4.59 14.36 22.14
N ILE A 237 3.98 14.33 23.32
CA ILE A 237 3.22 13.17 23.80
C ILE A 237 1.72 13.50 23.83
N SER A 238 0.90 12.70 23.15
CA SER A 238 -0.55 12.68 23.38
C SER A 238 -0.93 11.51 24.27
N ARG A 239 -1.75 11.76 25.30
CA ARG A 239 -2.47 10.68 25.98
C ARG A 239 -3.55 10.10 25.06
N MET A 240 -3.84 8.82 25.24
CA MET A 240 -4.84 8.04 24.51
C MET A 240 -5.76 7.32 25.50
N PRO A 241 -7.00 6.98 25.10
CA PRO A 241 -7.84 6.06 25.90
C PRO A 241 -7.29 4.63 25.83
N GLU A 242 -7.63 3.81 26.83
CA GLU A 242 -7.31 2.38 26.87
C GLU A 242 -7.75 1.65 25.58
N ASN A 243 -6.89 0.76 25.06
CA ASN A 243 -7.13 -0.10 23.90
C ASN A 243 -7.60 0.62 22.61
N TYR A 244 -7.06 1.81 22.35
CA TYR A 244 -7.27 2.60 21.12
C TYR A 244 -7.03 1.80 19.80
N ASN A 245 -7.54 2.31 18.67
CA ASN A 245 -7.51 1.58 17.38
C ASN A 245 -6.83 2.43 16.29
N LEU A 246 -5.50 2.42 16.26
CA LEU A 246 -4.73 3.08 15.20
C LEU A 246 -4.54 2.22 13.95
N TYR A 247 -4.56 2.89 12.80
CA TYR A 247 -4.26 2.39 11.46
C TYR A 247 -3.45 3.46 10.71
N GLY A 248 -2.48 3.08 9.86
CA GLY A 248 -1.57 4.01 9.16
C GLY A 248 -0.12 3.91 9.68
N LEU A 249 0.59 5.04 9.75
CA LEU A 249 2.01 5.15 10.14
C LEU A 249 2.92 4.17 9.36
N GLY A 250 3.01 4.40 8.05
CA GLY A 250 3.82 3.61 7.11
C GLY A 250 5.08 4.32 6.62
N GLU A 251 5.94 3.65 5.85
CA GLU A 251 5.77 2.29 5.35
C GLU A 251 6.54 1.22 6.16
N VAL A 252 5.87 0.09 6.38
CA VAL A 252 6.23 -1.00 7.31
C VAL A 252 5.40 -2.26 6.97
N MET A 253 5.94 -3.45 7.22
CA MET A 253 5.17 -4.70 7.16
C MET A 253 4.62 -5.10 8.53
N HIS A 254 3.29 -5.13 8.68
CA HIS A 254 2.58 -5.44 9.93
C HIS A 254 1.10 -5.80 9.70
N ALA A 255 0.40 -6.21 10.77
CA ALA A 255 -1.06 -6.26 10.80
C ALA A 255 -1.69 -4.86 10.66
N PHE A 256 -2.86 -4.77 10.03
CA PHE A 256 -3.50 -3.50 9.67
C PHE A 256 -3.85 -2.60 10.87
N ARG A 257 -4.34 -3.18 11.97
CA ARG A 257 -4.48 -2.46 13.25
C ARG A 257 -3.15 -2.50 13.99
N LEU A 258 -2.56 -1.32 14.23
CA LEU A 258 -1.21 -1.20 14.79
C LEU A 258 -1.06 -1.73 16.22
N GLY A 259 -2.15 -1.72 17.00
CA GLY A 259 -2.11 -1.99 18.43
C GLY A 259 -1.53 -0.83 19.25
N ASN A 260 -1.11 -1.11 20.48
CA ASN A 260 -0.71 -0.11 21.48
C ASN A 260 0.64 -0.39 22.16
N ASN A 261 1.49 -1.26 21.60
CA ASN A 261 2.87 -1.46 22.09
C ASN A 261 3.83 -1.69 20.91
N LEU A 262 4.17 -0.60 20.21
CA LEU A 262 4.90 -0.64 18.94
C LEU A 262 5.73 0.63 18.75
N THR A 263 6.85 0.54 18.02
CA THR A 263 7.62 1.72 17.61
C THR A 263 7.59 1.78 16.08
N ARG A 264 7.26 2.94 15.51
CA ARG A 264 7.20 3.19 14.07
C ARG A 264 8.23 4.22 13.66
N THR A 265 9.23 3.77 12.93
CA THR A 265 10.20 4.65 12.27
C THR A 265 9.62 5.13 10.95
N ILE A 266 9.71 6.41 10.65
CA ILE A 266 9.31 7.01 9.37
C ILE A 266 10.58 7.57 8.73
N PHE A 267 11.21 6.73 7.92
CA PHE A 267 12.44 7.03 7.18
C PHE A 267 12.51 6.08 5.99
N ALA A 268 12.54 6.60 4.77
CA ALA A 268 12.61 5.80 3.55
C ALA A 268 13.91 4.97 3.52
N ALA A 269 13.81 3.66 3.37
CA ALA A 269 14.96 2.76 3.44
C ALA A 269 14.86 1.57 2.47
N ASP A 270 15.96 1.34 1.73
CA ASP A 270 16.14 0.21 0.81
C ASP A 270 16.33 -1.09 1.60
N ALA A 271 15.21 -1.73 1.98
CA ALA A 271 15.20 -2.97 2.74
C ALA A 271 14.00 -3.85 2.36
N GLY A 272 14.27 -5.07 1.88
CA GLY A 272 13.24 -6.04 1.49
C GLY A 272 12.38 -6.50 2.66
N ASP A 273 11.21 -5.89 2.81
CA ASP A 273 10.09 -6.21 3.70
C ASP A 273 10.43 -6.78 5.10
N PRO A 274 11.33 -6.20 5.91
CA PRO A 274 11.43 -6.55 7.33
C PRO A 274 10.12 -6.26 8.08
N ILE A 275 9.58 -7.26 8.78
CA ILE A 275 8.39 -7.10 9.63
C ILE A 275 8.70 -6.14 10.79
N ASP A 276 7.81 -5.16 10.99
CA ASP A 276 7.85 -4.10 11.99
C ASP A 276 9.02 -3.09 11.93
N GLU A 277 9.90 -3.18 10.92
CA GLU A 277 10.95 -2.17 10.65
C GLU A 277 10.56 -1.30 9.43
N ASN A 278 11.23 -0.16 9.23
CA ASN A 278 10.90 0.79 8.15
C ASN A 278 11.40 0.33 6.78
N ILE A 279 10.62 0.64 5.75
CA ILE A 279 10.91 0.35 4.34
C ILE A 279 10.74 1.63 3.49
N TYR A 280 10.23 1.52 2.27
CA TYR A 280 10.41 2.49 1.18
C TYR A 280 9.65 3.82 1.39
N GLY A 281 8.38 3.76 1.78
CA GLY A 281 7.53 4.95 1.96
C GLY A 281 7.61 5.64 3.33
N SER A 282 7.23 6.93 3.37
CA SER A 282 7.14 7.76 4.58
C SER A 282 5.79 8.47 4.67
N HIS A 283 4.90 7.93 5.52
CA HIS A 283 3.49 8.34 5.66
C HIS A 283 3.12 8.57 7.14
N PRO A 284 3.48 9.75 7.71
CA PRO A 284 3.21 10.11 9.11
C PRO A 284 1.75 10.55 9.36
N VAL A 285 0.81 9.72 8.91
CA VAL A 285 -0.64 9.87 9.11
C VAL A 285 -1.22 8.65 9.83
N TYR A 286 -2.15 8.86 10.76
CA TYR A 286 -2.96 7.79 11.35
C TYR A 286 -4.45 8.10 11.34
N LEU A 287 -5.25 7.03 11.38
CA LEU A 287 -6.66 7.03 11.74
C LEU A 287 -6.82 6.40 13.13
N ASP A 288 -7.56 7.04 14.04
CA ASP A 288 -7.98 6.44 15.32
C ASP A 288 -9.50 6.28 15.35
N THR A 289 -9.97 5.03 15.42
CA THR A 289 -11.41 4.70 15.49
C THR A 289 -11.79 4.30 16.90
N ARG A 290 -12.84 4.90 17.45
CA ARG A 290 -13.26 4.71 18.83
C ARG A 290 -14.72 4.31 18.91
N TYR A 291 -15.00 3.36 19.78
CA TYR A 291 -16.31 2.72 19.92
C TYR A 291 -17.00 3.17 21.20
N TYR A 292 -18.31 3.35 21.12
CA TYR A 292 -19.15 3.84 22.20
C TYR A 292 -20.39 2.97 22.36
N LYS A 293 -20.81 2.71 23.60
CA LYS A 293 -22.15 2.19 23.92
C LYS A 293 -23.04 3.33 24.41
N GLU A 294 -24.35 3.22 24.24
CA GLU A 294 -25.31 4.12 24.90
C GLU A 294 -25.56 3.62 26.34
N ASP A 295 -25.31 4.48 27.32
CA ASP A 295 -25.63 4.23 28.73
C ASP A 295 -27.17 4.18 28.91
N PRO A 296 -27.74 3.05 29.37
CA PRO A 296 -29.19 2.83 29.34
C PRO A 296 -29.97 3.60 30.42
N GLU A 297 -29.29 4.27 31.36
CA GLU A 297 -29.94 5.11 32.38
C GLU A 297 -29.95 6.61 32.00
N THR A 298 -28.95 7.05 31.23
CA THR A 298 -28.71 8.48 30.93
C THR A 298 -28.78 8.84 29.45
N GLY A 299 -28.78 7.87 28.53
CA GLY A 299 -28.78 8.08 27.07
C GLY A 299 -27.48 8.71 26.55
N LYS A 300 -26.37 8.57 27.30
CA LYS A 300 -25.06 9.13 26.93
C LYS A 300 -24.19 8.07 26.27
N GLN A 301 -23.40 8.48 25.29
CA GLN A 301 -22.32 7.65 24.77
C GLN A 301 -21.20 7.50 25.82
N VAL A 302 -20.78 6.26 26.08
CA VAL A 302 -19.67 5.89 26.97
C VAL A 302 -18.67 5.06 26.16
N TYR A 303 -17.40 5.42 26.23
CA TYR A 303 -16.33 4.74 25.49
C TYR A 303 -16.21 3.27 25.91
N ALA A 304 -16.02 2.40 24.92
CA ALA A 304 -15.90 0.96 25.09
C ALA A 304 -14.53 0.48 24.56
N PRO A 305 -13.50 0.32 25.42
CA PRO A 305 -12.17 -0.13 24.99
C PRO A 305 -12.22 -1.52 24.35
N ASP A 306 -12.86 -2.47 25.02
CA ASP A 306 -12.96 -3.87 24.57
C ASP A 306 -14.24 -4.15 23.79
N ALA A 307 -14.58 -3.25 22.86
CA ALA A 307 -15.75 -3.36 22.00
C ALA A 307 -15.68 -4.64 21.13
N SER A 308 -16.51 -5.64 21.42
CA SER A 308 -16.36 -7.00 20.88
C SER A 308 -17.63 -7.87 20.88
N ASP A 309 -18.64 -7.53 21.68
CA ASP A 309 -19.87 -8.34 21.83
C ASP A 309 -20.80 -8.18 20.61
N PRO A 310 -21.12 -9.25 19.85
CA PRO A 310 -21.95 -9.16 18.67
C PRO A 310 -23.44 -8.93 18.94
N GLU A 311 -23.93 -9.12 20.17
CA GLU A 311 -25.33 -8.82 20.52
C GLU A 311 -25.54 -7.33 20.87
N GLU A 312 -24.45 -6.63 21.20
CA GLU A 312 -24.47 -5.24 21.64
C GLU A 312 -24.59 -4.22 20.50
N LYS A 313 -25.01 -3.01 20.87
CA LYS A 313 -25.07 -1.87 19.93
C LYS A 313 -23.97 -0.87 20.26
N TYR A 314 -23.15 -0.60 19.25
CA TYR A 314 -22.10 0.39 19.29
C TYR A 314 -22.42 1.56 18.35
N VAL A 315 -21.80 2.70 18.63
CA VAL A 315 -21.63 3.80 17.68
C VAL A 315 -20.13 4.09 17.59
N SER A 316 -19.65 4.34 16.39
CA SER A 316 -18.24 4.56 16.08
C SER A 316 -17.96 6.02 15.67
N TYR A 317 -16.76 6.49 16.02
CA TYR A 317 -16.21 7.74 15.51
C TYR A 317 -14.74 7.55 15.16
N THR A 318 -14.35 7.89 13.94
CA THR A 318 -12.95 7.96 13.50
C THR A 318 -12.49 9.42 13.48
N HIS A 319 -11.23 9.66 13.79
CA HIS A 319 -10.53 10.92 13.48
C HIS A 319 -9.16 10.64 12.86
N GLY A 320 -8.61 11.64 12.17
CA GLY A 320 -7.27 11.56 11.57
C GLY A 320 -6.29 12.53 12.20
N VAL A 321 -5.01 12.16 12.22
CA VAL A 321 -3.88 13.04 12.57
C VAL A 321 -2.76 12.83 11.54
N PHE A 322 -2.29 13.92 10.93
CA PHE A 322 -1.14 13.95 10.03
C PHE A 322 -0.10 14.97 10.54
N LEU A 323 1.18 14.63 10.43
CA LEU A 323 2.31 15.51 10.73
C LEU A 323 3.08 15.83 9.43
N ARG A 324 3.00 17.07 8.96
CA ARG A 324 3.71 17.55 7.76
C ARG A 324 5.19 17.81 8.08
N ASN A 325 5.99 16.76 8.17
CA ASN A 325 7.43 16.85 8.40
C ASN A 325 8.19 15.82 7.55
N ALA A 326 9.29 16.25 6.92
CA ALA A 326 10.13 15.45 6.02
C ALA A 326 11.34 14.80 6.71
N HIS A 327 11.70 15.23 7.94
CA HIS A 327 12.81 14.66 8.68
C HIS A 327 12.55 13.19 9.07
N PRO A 328 13.58 12.42 9.45
CA PRO A 328 13.38 11.10 10.04
C PRO A 328 12.58 11.21 11.36
N LEU A 329 11.51 10.42 11.48
CA LEU A 329 10.61 10.41 12.64
C LEU A 329 10.58 9.06 13.35
N GLU A 330 10.13 9.06 14.60
CA GLU A 330 9.87 7.84 15.37
C GLU A 330 8.61 8.03 16.26
N ILE A 331 7.57 7.24 16.01
CA ILE A 331 6.29 7.30 16.71
C ILE A 331 6.13 6.06 17.60
N LEU A 332 6.07 6.25 18.92
CA LEU A 332 5.98 5.16 19.89
C LEU A 332 4.53 5.04 20.38
N LEU A 333 3.89 3.93 20.05
CA LEU A 333 2.56 3.52 20.54
C LEU A 333 2.73 2.77 21.86
N ARG A 334 2.14 3.29 22.95
CA ARG A 334 2.18 2.69 24.30
C ARG A 334 0.77 2.72 24.90
N ASP A 335 0.45 1.82 25.83
CA ASP A 335 -0.90 1.50 26.34
C ASP A 335 -1.88 2.69 26.49
N GLU A 336 -1.42 3.81 27.06
CA GLU A 336 -2.20 5.05 27.29
C GLU A 336 -1.65 6.29 26.54
N LYS A 337 -0.72 6.16 25.57
CA LYS A 337 -0.10 7.30 24.89
C LYS A 337 0.51 7.02 23.51
N VAL A 338 0.44 8.03 22.64
CA VAL A 338 1.31 8.16 21.45
C VAL A 338 2.40 9.18 21.76
N ILE A 339 3.66 8.81 21.55
CA ILE A 339 4.82 9.71 21.63
C ILE A 339 5.30 9.96 20.20
N TRP A 340 5.32 11.21 19.77
CA TRP A 340 5.93 11.65 18.52
C TRP A 340 7.35 12.15 18.80
N ARG A 341 8.35 11.59 18.11
CA ARG A 341 9.73 12.07 18.07
C ARG A 341 10.15 12.30 16.63
N GLY A 342 11.09 13.20 16.42
CA GLY A 342 11.67 13.47 15.10
C GLY A 342 12.94 14.30 15.19
N LEU A 343 13.76 14.21 14.14
CA LEU A 343 15.13 14.74 14.15
C LEU A 343 15.26 16.21 13.68
N GLY A 344 14.15 16.92 13.47
CA GLY A 344 14.15 18.33 13.11
C GLY A 344 12.81 18.81 12.54
N GLY A 345 12.81 19.95 11.86
CA GLY A 345 11.64 20.49 11.16
C GLY A 345 10.68 21.26 12.08
N THR A 346 9.38 21.04 11.93
CA THR A 346 8.33 21.67 12.74
C THR A 346 7.30 20.64 13.21
N LEU A 347 6.53 20.98 14.23
CA LEU A 347 5.37 20.20 14.68
C LEU A 347 4.13 20.73 13.94
N ASP A 348 4.06 20.46 12.65
CA ASP A 348 3.07 20.96 11.67
C ASP A 348 1.90 19.95 11.54
N PHE A 349 0.95 20.00 12.48
CA PHE A 349 -0.10 18.98 12.64
C PHE A 349 -1.44 19.38 11.99
N TYR A 350 -2.07 18.41 11.34
CA TYR A 350 -3.42 18.50 10.78
C TYR A 350 -4.33 17.44 11.39
N PHE A 351 -5.44 17.89 11.97
CA PHE A 351 -6.46 17.07 12.61
C PHE A 351 -7.74 17.07 11.77
N TYR A 352 -8.34 15.89 11.60
CA TYR A 352 -9.56 15.69 10.79
C TYR A 352 -10.65 15.05 11.63
N SER A 353 -11.85 15.65 11.70
CA SER A 353 -12.92 15.10 12.54
C SER A 353 -13.59 13.84 11.99
N GLY A 354 -13.62 13.62 10.67
CA GLY A 354 -14.50 12.60 10.08
C GLY A 354 -15.99 13.01 10.18
N PRO A 355 -16.92 12.06 10.37
CA PRO A 355 -16.84 11.12 11.48
C PRO A 355 -16.48 9.66 11.12
N THR A 356 -16.50 9.26 9.85
CA THR A 356 -16.06 7.90 9.46
C THR A 356 -14.64 7.92 8.89
N ALA A 357 -13.97 6.76 8.91
CA ALA A 357 -12.67 6.59 8.27
C ALA A 357 -12.66 7.04 6.79
N LYS A 358 -13.75 6.79 6.04
CA LYS A 358 -13.87 7.21 4.64
C LYS A 358 -13.93 8.73 4.46
N ASP A 359 -14.51 9.44 5.43
CA ASP A 359 -14.57 10.90 5.39
C ASP A 359 -13.21 11.51 5.76
N VAL A 360 -12.53 10.95 6.78
CA VAL A 360 -11.16 11.35 7.13
C VAL A 360 -10.20 11.13 5.96
N ILE A 361 -10.23 9.96 5.30
CA ILE A 361 -9.38 9.64 4.15
C ILE A 361 -9.69 10.57 2.96
N ARG A 362 -10.96 10.93 2.75
CA ARG A 362 -11.34 11.91 1.73
C ARG A 362 -10.73 13.27 2.05
N GLU A 363 -10.99 13.82 3.23
CA GLU A 363 -10.58 15.20 3.53
C GLU A 363 -9.06 15.37 3.62
N TYR A 364 -8.32 14.32 3.99
CA TYR A 364 -6.86 14.26 3.87
C TYR A 364 -6.40 14.41 2.39
N GLN A 365 -7.01 13.67 1.46
CA GLN A 365 -6.67 13.77 0.03
C GLN A 365 -7.14 15.09 -0.61
N THR A 366 -8.38 15.52 -0.38
CA THR A 366 -8.94 16.73 -1.01
C THR A 366 -8.22 18.01 -0.58
N SER A 367 -7.77 18.10 0.67
CA SER A 367 -7.23 19.34 1.24
C SER A 367 -5.71 19.38 1.45
N THR A 368 -5.03 18.23 1.46
CA THR A 368 -3.62 18.15 1.89
C THR A 368 -2.72 17.44 0.89
N VAL A 369 -2.93 16.15 0.68
CA VAL A 369 -1.99 15.34 -0.12
C VAL A 369 -2.31 15.33 -1.62
N GLY A 370 -3.43 15.93 -2.01
CA GLY A 370 -3.94 15.90 -3.38
C GLY A 370 -4.74 14.64 -3.67
N LEU A 371 -5.60 14.75 -4.69
CA LEU A 371 -6.36 13.61 -5.20
C LEU A 371 -5.46 12.72 -6.07
N PRO A 372 -5.65 11.39 -6.07
CA PRO A 372 -4.73 10.48 -6.75
C PRO A 372 -4.77 10.60 -8.28
N ALA A 373 -3.69 10.19 -8.96
CA ALA A 373 -3.63 10.13 -10.41
C ALA A 373 -4.69 9.17 -11.00
N MET A 374 -5.55 9.67 -11.88
CA MET A 374 -6.37 8.79 -12.71
C MET A 374 -5.48 7.99 -13.65
N GLN A 375 -5.73 6.69 -13.74
CA GLN A 375 -4.87 5.75 -14.48
C GLN A 375 -5.44 5.47 -15.88
N GLN A 376 -4.62 4.96 -16.79
CA GLN A 376 -5.11 4.37 -18.05
C GLN A 376 -5.79 3.03 -17.78
N TYR A 377 -6.85 2.69 -18.51
CA TYR A 377 -7.66 1.48 -18.26
C TYR A 377 -6.84 0.19 -18.34
N TRP A 378 -5.82 0.13 -19.20
CA TRP A 378 -4.95 -1.04 -19.34
C TRP A 378 -4.13 -1.33 -18.08
N SER A 379 -3.76 -0.32 -17.29
CA SER A 379 -2.99 -0.52 -16.05
C SER A 379 -3.71 -1.32 -14.96
N LEU A 380 -5.00 -1.63 -15.16
CA LEU A 380 -5.78 -2.55 -14.34
C LEU A 380 -5.74 -4.01 -14.85
N GLY A 381 -4.95 -4.32 -15.88
CA GLY A 381 -4.79 -5.66 -16.44
C GLY A 381 -3.99 -6.62 -15.54
N PHE A 382 -3.26 -7.54 -16.16
CA PHE A 382 -2.21 -8.35 -15.51
C PHE A 382 -0.84 -8.02 -16.10
N HIS A 383 0.15 -7.87 -15.21
CA HIS A 383 1.51 -7.42 -15.52
C HIS A 383 2.49 -8.55 -15.21
N GLN A 384 3.40 -8.86 -16.15
CA GLN A 384 4.46 -9.86 -15.95
C GLN A 384 5.84 -9.22 -16.01
N CYS A 385 6.69 -9.54 -15.06
CA CYS A 385 8.07 -9.09 -14.93
C CYS A 385 8.95 -10.20 -14.33
N ARG A 386 10.27 -10.03 -14.42
CA ARG A 386 11.27 -10.60 -13.49
C ARG A 386 12.57 -9.80 -13.62
N TRP A 387 13.42 -9.90 -12.61
CA TRP A 387 14.86 -9.75 -12.79
C TRP A 387 15.42 -11.06 -13.38
N GLY A 388 16.20 -10.96 -14.46
CA GLY A 388 16.80 -12.08 -15.20
C GLY A 388 16.09 -12.51 -16.49
N TYR A 389 15.35 -11.63 -17.20
CA TYR A 389 14.98 -11.90 -18.60
C TYR A 389 16.14 -11.52 -19.53
N THR A 390 16.47 -12.34 -20.53
CA THR A 390 17.78 -12.24 -21.22
C THR A 390 17.73 -11.64 -22.64
N GLY A 391 16.73 -10.81 -22.96
CA GLY A 391 16.58 -10.18 -24.27
C GLY A 391 15.15 -10.19 -24.84
N TRP A 392 14.92 -9.47 -25.95
CA TRP A 392 13.60 -9.35 -26.58
C TRP A 392 12.97 -10.70 -26.96
N GLN A 393 13.79 -11.67 -27.39
CA GLN A 393 13.30 -13.01 -27.75
C GLN A 393 12.82 -13.80 -26.53
N ASP A 394 13.31 -13.52 -25.32
CA ASP A 394 12.82 -14.16 -24.09
C ASP A 394 11.47 -13.56 -23.67
N LEU A 395 11.33 -12.23 -23.72
CA LEU A 395 10.03 -11.56 -23.53
C LEU A 395 8.97 -12.06 -24.53
N GLN A 396 9.34 -12.24 -25.81
CA GLN A 396 8.45 -12.85 -26.81
C GLN A 396 8.03 -14.28 -26.42
N ASN A 397 8.95 -15.09 -25.89
CA ASN A 397 8.63 -16.44 -25.42
C ASN A 397 7.67 -16.41 -24.21
N VAL A 398 7.83 -15.49 -23.26
CA VAL A 398 6.89 -15.29 -22.13
C VAL A 398 5.50 -14.94 -22.63
N VAL A 399 5.39 -13.98 -23.56
CA VAL A 399 4.13 -13.59 -24.21
C VAL A 399 3.49 -14.79 -24.93
N ASP A 400 4.27 -15.54 -25.70
CA ASP A 400 3.81 -16.72 -26.44
C ASP A 400 3.32 -17.85 -25.50
N GLN A 401 4.02 -18.13 -24.40
CA GLN A 401 3.58 -19.12 -23.42
C GLN A 401 2.30 -18.69 -22.69
N MET A 402 2.16 -17.42 -22.31
CA MET A 402 0.94 -16.87 -21.69
C MET A 402 -0.27 -17.01 -22.62
N ALA A 403 -0.13 -16.61 -23.89
CA ALA A 403 -1.18 -16.74 -24.90
C ALA A 403 -1.57 -18.22 -25.14
N LYS A 404 -0.57 -19.11 -25.26
CA LYS A 404 -0.74 -20.56 -25.42
C LYS A 404 -1.42 -21.21 -24.20
N ALA A 405 -1.11 -20.76 -22.98
CA ALA A 405 -1.75 -21.20 -21.74
C ALA A 405 -3.13 -20.55 -21.50
N ARG A 406 -3.53 -19.60 -22.36
CA ARG A 406 -4.76 -18.80 -22.27
C ARG A 406 -4.88 -18.03 -20.96
N ILE A 407 -3.78 -17.40 -20.56
CA ILE A 407 -3.71 -16.53 -19.39
C ILE A 407 -3.61 -15.10 -19.91
N PRO A 408 -4.57 -14.20 -19.59
CA PRO A 408 -4.49 -12.79 -19.94
C PRO A 408 -3.15 -12.16 -19.54
N LEU A 409 -2.60 -11.31 -20.42
CA LEU A 409 -1.36 -10.57 -20.20
C LEU A 409 -1.49 -9.20 -20.86
N GLU A 410 -1.54 -8.15 -20.05
CA GLU A 410 -1.71 -6.78 -20.53
C GLU A 410 -0.38 -6.06 -20.76
N THR A 411 0.59 -6.32 -19.89
CA THR A 411 1.85 -5.58 -19.87
C THR A 411 3.01 -6.52 -19.57
N ILE A 412 4.03 -6.49 -20.42
CA ILE A 412 5.30 -7.18 -20.22
C ILE A 412 6.36 -6.15 -19.80
N TRP A 413 7.21 -6.50 -18.85
CA TRP A 413 8.12 -5.58 -18.19
C TRP A 413 9.58 -6.04 -18.35
N ALA A 414 10.50 -5.09 -18.40
CA ALA A 414 11.93 -5.34 -18.33
C ALA A 414 12.53 -4.69 -17.08
N ASP A 415 13.30 -5.48 -16.34
CA ASP A 415 14.16 -5.05 -15.25
C ASP A 415 15.54 -4.61 -15.80
N ILE A 416 16.51 -4.31 -14.95
CA ILE A 416 17.83 -3.75 -15.29
C ILE A 416 18.64 -4.61 -16.28
N ASP A 417 18.22 -5.85 -16.55
CA ASP A 417 18.81 -6.73 -17.57
C ASP A 417 18.80 -6.14 -18.99
N TYR A 418 17.91 -5.18 -19.28
CA TYR A 418 17.87 -4.53 -20.60
C TYR A 418 19.01 -3.52 -20.81
N MET A 419 19.56 -2.99 -19.72
CA MET A 419 20.43 -1.83 -19.74
C MET A 419 21.88 -2.19 -20.10
N ASN A 420 22.51 -1.35 -20.93
CA ASN A 420 23.94 -1.43 -21.23
C ASN A 420 24.74 -1.21 -19.93
N LEU A 421 25.35 -2.26 -19.37
CA LEU A 421 26.10 -2.21 -18.10
C LEU A 421 25.30 -1.57 -16.94
N TYR A 422 23.98 -1.80 -16.89
CA TYR A 422 23.06 -1.19 -15.91
C TYR A 422 22.98 0.35 -15.97
N ARG A 423 23.36 0.97 -17.10
CA ARG A 423 23.26 2.41 -17.34
C ARG A 423 21.85 2.78 -17.82
N ASN A 424 21.20 3.70 -17.13
CA ASN A 424 19.92 4.28 -17.55
C ASN A 424 19.96 4.79 -19.01
N PHE A 425 18.84 4.65 -19.71
CA PHE A 425 18.60 5.17 -21.07
C PHE A 425 19.46 4.58 -22.21
N GLU A 426 20.26 3.53 -21.94
CA GLU A 426 21.00 2.77 -22.96
C GLU A 426 20.63 1.28 -22.88
N ASN A 427 20.25 0.66 -24.00
CA ASN A 427 20.06 -0.80 -24.06
C ASN A 427 21.37 -1.53 -24.41
N ASP A 428 21.60 -2.73 -23.87
CA ASP A 428 22.60 -3.65 -24.39
C ASP A 428 22.24 -4.06 -25.83
N GLN A 429 23.01 -3.56 -26.81
CA GLN A 429 22.73 -3.82 -28.22
C GLN A 429 23.00 -5.27 -28.67
N SER A 430 23.56 -6.13 -27.81
CA SER A 430 23.81 -7.54 -28.11
C SER A 430 22.60 -8.46 -27.88
N THR A 431 21.68 -8.07 -27.00
CA THR A 431 20.50 -8.87 -26.59
C THR A 431 19.19 -8.06 -26.52
N TRP A 432 19.30 -6.73 -26.45
CA TRP A 432 18.21 -5.76 -26.32
C TRP A 432 18.27 -4.65 -27.39
N GLY A 433 18.88 -4.95 -28.54
CA GLY A 433 19.10 -4.00 -29.65
C GLY A 433 17.82 -3.30 -30.12
N TYR A 434 17.94 -2.03 -30.51
CA TYR A 434 16.78 -1.15 -30.75
C TYR A 434 15.89 -1.59 -31.92
N GLU A 435 16.46 -2.14 -33.01
CA GLU A 435 15.67 -2.61 -34.17
C GLU A 435 14.74 -3.78 -33.79
N GLU A 436 15.26 -4.79 -33.08
CA GLU A 436 14.47 -5.93 -32.58
C GLU A 436 13.42 -5.49 -31.56
N GLY A 437 13.76 -4.50 -30.73
CA GLY A 437 12.84 -3.89 -29.76
C GLY A 437 11.68 -3.18 -30.44
N ILE A 438 11.93 -2.39 -31.49
CA ILE A 438 10.87 -1.75 -32.28
C ILE A 438 9.95 -2.79 -32.93
N GLU A 439 10.50 -3.89 -33.48
CA GLU A 439 9.67 -4.98 -34.01
C GLU A 439 8.86 -5.70 -32.92
N PHE A 440 9.44 -5.95 -31.74
CA PHE A 440 8.75 -6.57 -30.62
C PHE A 440 7.60 -5.69 -30.10
N LEU A 441 7.87 -4.39 -29.88
CA LEU A 441 6.89 -3.43 -29.42
C LEU A 441 5.73 -3.28 -30.41
N SER A 442 6.00 -3.15 -31.72
CA SER A 442 4.94 -3.12 -32.75
C SER A 442 4.00 -4.33 -32.64
N ARG A 443 4.54 -5.54 -32.47
CA ARG A 443 3.73 -6.76 -32.33
C ARG A 443 2.83 -6.74 -31.09
N ILE A 444 3.36 -6.34 -29.93
CA ILE A 444 2.56 -6.34 -28.69
C ILE A 444 1.56 -5.18 -28.67
N HIS A 445 1.92 -4.01 -29.20
CA HIS A 445 1.00 -2.86 -29.38
C HIS A 445 -0.13 -3.18 -30.36
N GLU A 446 0.14 -3.87 -31.47
CA GLU A 446 -0.89 -4.36 -32.41
C GLU A 446 -1.86 -5.36 -31.76
N ASN A 447 -1.40 -6.14 -30.77
CA ASN A 447 -2.25 -7.02 -29.96
C ASN A 447 -3.01 -6.28 -28.82
N GLY A 448 -2.74 -4.99 -28.60
CA GLY A 448 -3.30 -4.22 -27.48
C GLY A 448 -2.70 -4.57 -26.12
N GLN A 449 -1.41 -4.90 -26.11
CA GLN A 449 -0.56 -5.11 -24.93
C GLN A 449 0.48 -3.98 -24.84
N HIS A 450 1.16 -3.85 -23.71
CA HIS A 450 1.97 -2.67 -23.35
C HIS A 450 3.35 -3.07 -22.79
N PHE A 451 4.31 -2.14 -22.78
CA PHE A 451 5.66 -2.33 -22.24
C PHE A 451 6.04 -1.28 -21.18
N VAL A 452 6.67 -1.73 -20.08
CA VAL A 452 7.18 -0.88 -19.01
C VAL A 452 8.60 -1.32 -18.61
N PRO A 453 9.64 -0.49 -18.88
CA PRO A 453 10.98 -0.69 -18.35
C PRO A 453 11.12 -0.10 -16.93
N ILE A 454 12.04 -0.65 -16.15
CA ILE A 454 12.62 0.01 -14.97
C ILE A 454 13.50 1.19 -15.38
N VAL A 455 13.57 2.21 -14.53
CA VAL A 455 14.54 3.31 -14.59
C VAL A 455 15.01 3.59 -13.17
N ASP A 456 16.32 3.52 -12.95
CA ASP A 456 16.93 3.73 -11.64
C ASP A 456 16.99 5.21 -11.25
N SER A 457 17.00 5.46 -9.94
CA SER A 457 17.13 6.81 -9.37
C SER A 457 18.52 7.45 -9.46
N ALA A 458 19.55 6.68 -9.87
CA ALA A 458 20.94 7.11 -9.88
C ALA A 458 21.55 7.01 -11.29
N ILE A 459 22.44 7.93 -11.63
CA ILE A 459 23.06 8.03 -12.96
C ILE A 459 24.52 7.64 -12.86
N TYR A 460 24.98 6.76 -13.76
CA TYR A 460 26.37 6.34 -13.83
C TYR A 460 27.33 7.54 -13.93
N ALA A 461 28.41 7.51 -13.16
CA ALA A 461 29.50 8.47 -13.20
C ALA A 461 30.71 7.81 -13.87
N PRO A 462 31.10 8.23 -15.10
CA PRO A 462 32.24 7.65 -15.83
C PRO A 462 33.58 7.90 -15.14
N ASP A 463 34.57 7.07 -15.48
CA ASP A 463 35.94 7.23 -14.97
C ASP A 463 36.66 8.41 -15.68
N PRO A 464 36.96 9.53 -15.00
CA PRO A 464 37.63 10.68 -15.62
C PRO A 464 39.11 10.41 -15.98
N ALA A 465 39.65 9.23 -15.68
CA ALA A 465 40.96 8.78 -16.13
C ALA A 465 40.92 7.90 -17.40
N ASP A 466 39.76 7.39 -17.81
CA ASP A 466 39.58 6.70 -19.10
C ASP A 466 38.83 7.60 -20.10
N PRO A 467 39.51 8.19 -21.10
CA PRO A 467 38.86 9.08 -22.07
C PRO A 467 37.92 8.36 -23.05
N GLU A 468 37.89 7.02 -23.06
CA GLU A 468 36.96 6.24 -23.88
C GLU A 468 35.68 5.85 -23.09
N ASP A 469 35.67 5.97 -21.75
CA ASP A 469 34.47 5.81 -20.93
C ASP A 469 33.64 7.10 -20.93
N VAL A 470 32.84 7.28 -21.99
CA VAL A 470 31.95 8.43 -22.18
C VAL A 470 30.50 8.00 -21.98
N TYR A 471 29.74 8.79 -21.21
CA TYR A 471 28.31 8.58 -20.98
C TYR A 471 27.56 9.91 -21.07
N ALA A 472 27.00 10.20 -22.23
CA ALA A 472 26.52 11.54 -22.55
C ALA A 472 25.30 12.00 -21.70
N THR A 473 24.58 11.06 -21.09
CA THR A 473 23.51 11.34 -20.10
C THR A 473 24.06 12.03 -18.85
N TYR A 474 25.21 11.57 -18.36
CA TYR A 474 25.92 12.19 -17.25
C TYR A 474 26.46 13.58 -17.64
N GLU A 475 27.10 13.70 -18.81
CA GLU A 475 27.63 14.97 -19.31
C GLU A 475 26.55 16.06 -19.36
N ARG A 476 25.40 15.76 -19.97
CA ARG A 476 24.24 16.69 -20.02
C ARG A 476 23.69 17.01 -18.65
N GLY A 477 23.72 16.07 -17.70
CA GLY A 477 23.33 16.31 -16.31
C GLY A 477 24.30 17.26 -15.60
N VAL A 478 25.60 17.14 -15.84
CA VAL A 478 26.62 18.07 -15.31
C VAL A 478 26.45 19.47 -15.94
N GLU A 479 26.23 19.57 -17.25
CA GLU A 479 25.94 20.85 -17.93
C GLU A 479 24.66 21.54 -17.40
N ALA A 480 23.68 20.74 -16.95
CA ALA A 480 22.43 21.22 -16.35
C ALA A 480 22.53 21.53 -14.84
N ASN A 481 23.67 21.28 -14.19
CA ASN A 481 23.81 21.25 -12.72
C ASN A 481 22.74 20.35 -12.06
N ALA A 482 22.45 19.18 -12.65
CA ALA A 482 21.32 18.33 -12.28
C ALA A 482 21.53 17.46 -11.04
N PHE A 483 22.72 17.48 -10.40
CA PHE A 483 23.13 16.48 -9.40
C PHE A 483 23.44 17.07 -8.02
N MET A 484 23.29 16.25 -6.98
CA MET A 484 23.61 16.57 -5.59
C MET A 484 25.13 16.71 -5.37
N MET A 485 25.51 17.48 -4.35
CA MET A 485 26.91 17.85 -4.05
C MET A 485 27.38 17.35 -2.68
N ASN A 486 28.69 17.22 -2.50
CA ASN A 486 29.33 17.14 -1.19
C ASN A 486 29.38 18.54 -0.53
N PRO A 487 29.61 18.66 0.80
CA PRO A 487 29.76 19.93 1.52
C PRO A 487 30.85 20.91 1.04
N ASP A 488 31.74 20.50 0.14
CA ASP A 488 32.79 21.34 -0.47
C ASP A 488 32.43 21.86 -1.88
N GLY A 489 31.28 21.44 -2.43
CA GLY A 489 30.83 21.81 -3.78
C GLY A 489 31.29 20.86 -4.89
N SER A 490 31.97 19.75 -4.57
CA SER A 490 32.20 18.65 -5.53
C SER A 490 30.92 17.82 -5.72
N LEU A 491 30.81 17.08 -6.83
CA LEU A 491 29.66 16.19 -7.07
C LEU A 491 29.64 15.04 -6.06
N TYR A 492 28.45 14.74 -5.50
CA TYR A 492 28.26 13.60 -4.62
C TYR A 492 28.35 12.29 -5.43
N ILE A 493 29.35 11.47 -5.14
CA ILE A 493 29.51 10.14 -5.74
C ILE A 493 29.08 9.07 -4.73
N GLY A 494 28.11 8.25 -5.11
CA GLY A 494 27.75 7.01 -4.42
C GLY A 494 27.99 5.79 -5.32
N GLN A 495 27.25 4.71 -5.07
CA GLN A 495 27.33 3.48 -5.85
C GLN A 495 25.96 2.79 -5.90
N VAL A 496 25.54 2.37 -7.10
CA VAL A 496 24.35 1.49 -7.32
C VAL A 496 24.70 0.45 -8.40
N TRP A 497 23.75 0.01 -9.22
CA TRP A 497 23.93 -1.08 -10.20
C TRP A 497 25.06 -0.87 -11.24
N PRO A 498 25.19 0.29 -11.91
CA PRO A 498 26.26 0.49 -12.92
C PRO A 498 27.65 0.76 -12.31
N GLY A 499 27.82 0.66 -10.98
CA GLY A 499 29.04 1.08 -10.29
C GLY A 499 28.87 2.45 -9.67
N TYR A 500 29.87 3.33 -9.81
CA TYR A 500 29.81 4.68 -9.23
C TYR A 500 28.73 5.53 -9.90
N THR A 501 28.07 6.36 -9.10
CA THR A 501 26.88 7.11 -9.52
C THR A 501 26.80 8.50 -8.92
N VAL A 502 26.20 9.43 -9.66
CA VAL A 502 25.66 10.70 -9.17
C VAL A 502 24.15 10.62 -8.99
N PHE A 503 23.63 11.46 -8.09
CA PHE A 503 22.24 11.44 -7.64
C PHE A 503 21.53 12.73 -8.08
N PRO A 504 20.43 12.67 -8.84
CA PRO A 504 19.76 13.87 -9.32
C PRO A 504 19.16 14.72 -8.18
N ASP A 505 19.36 16.03 -8.26
CA ASP A 505 18.86 16.98 -7.27
C ASP A 505 17.46 17.49 -7.62
N TRP A 506 16.45 16.75 -7.19
CA TRP A 506 15.04 17.12 -7.38
C TRP A 506 14.61 18.32 -6.53
N VAL A 507 15.19 18.49 -5.35
CA VAL A 507 14.85 19.57 -4.39
C VAL A 507 15.32 20.92 -4.93
N GLY A 508 16.54 20.99 -5.45
CA GLY A 508 17.06 22.15 -6.17
C GLY A 508 16.19 22.52 -7.37
N ALA A 509 15.64 21.54 -8.10
CA ALA A 509 14.82 21.82 -9.28
C ALA A 509 13.44 22.40 -8.93
N VAL A 510 12.76 21.85 -7.91
CA VAL A 510 11.47 22.40 -7.43
C VAL A 510 11.63 23.81 -6.86
N LEU A 511 12.78 24.12 -6.26
CA LEU A 511 13.10 25.45 -5.74
C LEU A 511 13.75 26.38 -6.80
N ASN A 512 13.84 25.95 -8.06
CA ASN A 512 14.42 26.72 -9.18
C ASN A 512 15.88 27.15 -8.96
N GLU A 513 16.65 26.31 -8.27
CA GLU A 513 18.11 26.43 -8.04
C GLU A 513 18.93 25.47 -8.94
N SER A 514 18.29 24.47 -9.58
CA SER A 514 18.89 23.56 -10.57
C SER A 514 17.95 23.26 -11.75
N LYS A 515 18.44 22.60 -12.82
CA LYS A 515 17.66 22.23 -14.02
C LYS A 515 17.26 20.76 -14.10
N THR A 516 17.31 20.01 -12.98
CA THR A 516 17.12 18.55 -12.97
C THR A 516 15.81 18.09 -13.63
N PHE A 517 14.71 18.84 -13.48
CA PHE A 517 13.42 18.50 -14.12
C PHE A 517 13.44 18.67 -15.65
N GLU A 518 14.17 19.68 -16.16
CA GLU A 518 14.36 19.87 -17.61
C GLU A 518 15.21 18.73 -18.19
N TRP A 519 16.37 18.47 -17.57
CA TRP A 519 17.28 17.39 -17.98
C TRP A 519 16.58 16.02 -17.95
N TRP A 520 15.89 15.66 -16.86
CA TRP A 520 15.18 14.38 -16.76
C TRP A 520 14.08 14.21 -17.83
N THR A 521 13.39 15.31 -18.16
CA THR A 521 12.39 15.32 -19.25
C THR A 521 13.07 15.09 -20.61
N ASP A 522 14.20 15.74 -20.86
CA ASP A 522 15.00 15.57 -22.08
C ASP A 522 15.54 14.13 -22.20
N GLU A 523 16.07 13.54 -21.13
CA GLU A 523 16.62 12.18 -21.16
C GLU A 523 15.54 11.11 -21.39
N LEU A 524 14.40 11.17 -20.68
CA LEU A 524 13.27 10.27 -20.93
C LEU A 524 12.70 10.46 -22.35
N THR A 525 12.72 11.69 -22.88
CA THR A 525 12.28 11.96 -24.26
C THR A 525 13.23 11.32 -25.27
N ARG A 526 14.56 11.46 -25.08
CA ARG A 526 15.59 10.83 -25.93
C ARG A 526 15.51 9.31 -25.87
N TYR A 527 15.32 8.73 -24.69
CA TYR A 527 15.14 7.28 -24.57
C TYR A 527 13.86 6.80 -25.26
N TYR A 528 12.77 7.56 -25.14
CA TYR A 528 11.53 7.28 -25.86
C TYR A 528 11.69 7.38 -27.39
N GLU A 529 12.63 8.17 -27.93
CA GLU A 529 12.92 8.17 -29.37
C GLU A 529 13.35 6.77 -29.85
N ASN A 530 14.15 6.05 -29.06
CA ASN A 530 14.62 4.68 -29.34
C ASN A 530 13.55 3.60 -29.03
N ILE A 531 12.93 3.65 -27.85
CA ILE A 531 12.05 2.59 -27.33
C ILE A 531 10.70 3.18 -26.90
N LYS A 532 9.60 2.74 -27.53
CA LYS A 532 8.24 3.26 -27.29
C LYS A 532 7.58 2.56 -26.08
N PHE A 533 8.03 2.89 -24.87
CA PHE A 533 7.40 2.41 -23.62
C PHE A 533 6.03 3.09 -23.36
N ASP A 534 5.16 2.42 -22.62
CA ASP A 534 3.80 2.89 -22.29
C ASP A 534 3.69 3.49 -20.88
N GLY A 535 4.72 3.30 -20.06
CA GLY A 535 4.87 3.83 -18.71
C GLY A 535 6.26 3.52 -18.16
N ILE A 536 6.57 3.98 -16.95
CA ILE A 536 7.89 3.82 -16.32
C ILE A 536 7.75 3.22 -14.92
N TRP A 537 8.65 2.30 -14.58
CA TRP A 537 8.88 1.85 -13.21
C TRP A 537 10.08 2.61 -12.63
N ILE A 538 9.87 3.38 -11.55
CA ILE A 538 10.92 4.14 -10.86
C ILE A 538 11.38 3.37 -9.62
N ASP A 539 12.67 3.03 -9.56
CA ASP A 539 13.23 2.23 -8.47
C ASP A 539 14.46 2.86 -7.80
N MET A 540 14.92 2.25 -6.70
CA MET A 540 16.07 2.63 -5.87
C MET A 540 15.93 4.06 -5.29
N SER A 541 14.69 4.49 -5.06
CA SER A 541 14.25 5.89 -4.95
C SER A 541 14.15 6.44 -3.52
N GLU A 542 14.62 5.67 -2.53
CA GLU A 542 14.60 6.03 -1.11
C GLU A 542 15.39 7.29 -0.70
N VAL A 543 16.58 7.65 -1.21
CA VAL A 543 17.36 7.05 -2.30
C VAL A 543 18.37 5.99 -1.84
N SER A 544 18.48 4.87 -2.56
CA SER A 544 19.43 3.80 -2.21
C SER A 544 20.86 4.16 -2.61
N SER A 545 21.83 3.80 -1.77
CA SER A 545 23.25 3.83 -2.13
C SER A 545 24.01 2.69 -1.45
N PHE A 546 24.99 2.10 -2.12
CA PHE A 546 25.79 0.98 -1.62
C PHE A 546 27.06 1.44 -0.87
N CYS A 547 27.37 2.74 -0.90
CA CYS A 547 28.38 3.38 -0.04
C CYS A 547 27.77 3.71 1.35
N GLU A 548 28.58 3.70 2.42
CA GLU A 548 28.26 4.47 3.65
C GLU A 548 28.91 5.85 3.48
N GLY A 549 28.09 6.89 3.35
CA GLY A 549 28.56 8.21 2.95
C GLY A 549 28.96 8.32 1.46
N SER A 550 29.61 9.43 1.09
CA SER A 550 30.12 9.65 -0.27
C SER A 550 31.29 8.71 -0.53
N CYS A 551 31.25 7.95 -1.63
CA CYS A 551 32.40 7.19 -2.12
C CYS A 551 33.54 8.12 -2.60
N GLY A 552 33.24 9.40 -2.89
CA GLY A 552 34.23 10.47 -3.10
C GLY A 552 34.57 10.72 -4.58
N SER A 553 34.73 11.99 -4.94
CA SER A 553 34.78 12.46 -6.33
C SER A 553 36.07 12.16 -7.09
N ASP A 554 37.11 11.67 -6.40
CA ASP A 554 38.40 11.26 -7.00
C ASP A 554 38.53 9.73 -7.19
N ARG A 555 37.44 8.95 -7.01
CA ARG A 555 37.51 7.47 -7.13
C ARG A 555 37.28 7.00 -8.56
N LEU A 556 38.40 6.68 -9.19
CA LEU A 556 38.54 6.07 -10.51
C LEU A 556 38.23 4.57 -10.44
N GLY A 557 37.74 3.99 -11.55
CA GLY A 557 37.43 2.57 -11.71
C GLY A 557 36.26 2.08 -10.87
N GLY A 558 35.13 1.79 -11.53
CA GLY A 558 34.15 0.86 -10.96
C GLY A 558 34.81 -0.50 -10.65
N PRO A 559 34.34 -1.27 -9.65
CA PRO A 559 34.94 -2.57 -9.35
C PRO A 559 34.92 -3.50 -10.57
N ASP A 560 35.95 -4.34 -10.74
CA ASP A 560 36.11 -5.34 -11.84
C ASP A 560 35.05 -6.47 -11.84
N SER A 561 33.88 -6.24 -11.25
CA SER A 561 32.72 -7.12 -11.20
C SER A 561 31.49 -6.28 -10.82
N PRO A 562 30.28 -6.61 -11.34
CA PRO A 562 29.04 -6.13 -10.71
C PRO A 562 29.04 -6.52 -9.22
N PRO A 563 28.34 -5.75 -8.36
CA PRO A 563 28.43 -5.93 -6.91
C PRO A 563 28.08 -7.37 -6.52
N ARG A 564 29.09 -8.13 -6.07
CA ARG A 564 28.88 -9.48 -5.55
C ARG A 564 28.11 -9.39 -4.23
N PHE A 565 26.79 -9.56 -4.32
CA PHE A 565 25.94 -9.91 -3.21
C PHE A 565 26.41 -11.25 -2.62
N LEU A 566 27.39 -11.22 -1.70
CA LEU A 566 27.62 -12.15 -0.57
C LEU A 566 29.03 -11.96 0.05
N THR A 567 29.11 -12.17 1.37
CA THR A 567 30.33 -12.31 2.19
C THR A 567 31.25 -11.07 2.35
N GLY A 568 30.91 -10.16 3.29
CA GLY A 568 31.71 -8.94 3.56
C GLY A 568 31.90 -8.50 5.03
N ARG A 569 31.48 -9.30 6.02
CA ARG A 569 31.38 -8.90 7.47
C ARG A 569 32.71 -8.48 8.15
N LEU A 570 33.84 -8.54 7.45
CA LEU A 570 35.17 -8.12 7.91
C LEU A 570 35.64 -6.78 7.31
N GLY A 571 34.99 -6.29 6.24
CA GLY A 571 35.30 -4.98 5.64
C GLY A 571 34.76 -3.84 6.50
N MET A 572 33.44 -3.83 6.72
CA MET A 572 32.75 -2.87 7.61
C MET A 572 33.45 -2.74 8.96
N ALA A 573 33.77 -3.86 9.63
CA ALA A 573 34.41 -3.86 10.95
C ALA A 573 35.77 -3.15 11.01
N ARG A 574 36.44 -2.93 9.87
CA ARG A 574 37.73 -2.22 9.80
C ARG A 574 37.55 -0.74 9.55
N GLN A 575 36.64 -0.35 8.64
CA GLN A 575 36.30 1.05 8.40
C GLN A 575 35.58 1.67 9.61
N MET A 576 34.61 0.95 10.19
CA MET A 576 33.94 1.35 11.43
C MET A 576 34.92 1.60 12.58
N ALA A 577 36.00 0.82 12.70
CA ALA A 577 37.00 1.00 13.76
C ALA A 577 37.89 2.24 13.58
N GLU A 578 38.07 2.72 12.35
CA GLU A 578 38.80 3.97 12.06
C GLU A 578 37.85 5.18 12.18
N GLU A 579 36.58 5.05 11.79
CA GLU A 579 35.55 6.07 12.01
C GLU A 579 35.10 6.18 13.49
N GLU A 580 35.14 5.11 14.27
CA GLU A 580 34.87 5.14 15.72
C GLU A 580 35.91 6.02 16.44
N GLN A 581 37.17 6.00 16.01
CA GLN A 581 38.22 6.89 16.53
C GLN A 581 38.09 8.35 16.03
N LEU A 582 37.36 8.60 14.95
CA LEU A 582 37.11 9.94 14.43
C LEU A 582 35.86 10.58 15.05
N SER A 583 34.79 9.80 15.19
CA SER A 583 33.48 10.22 15.74
C SER A 583 33.47 10.46 17.25
N HIS A 584 34.41 9.86 18.00
CA HIS A 584 34.65 10.19 19.42
C HIS A 584 35.23 11.59 19.65
N ARG A 585 35.48 12.38 18.59
CA ARG A 585 35.76 13.82 18.73
C ARG A 585 34.47 14.56 19.03
N ILE A 586 34.33 14.95 20.30
CA ILE A 586 33.28 15.84 20.84
C ILE A 586 32.87 16.88 19.79
N ALA A 587 31.57 16.95 19.49
CA ALA A 587 31.01 17.85 18.49
C ALA A 587 31.57 19.27 18.64
N HIS A 588 32.06 19.85 17.54
CA HIS A 588 32.40 21.27 17.52
C HIS A 588 31.14 22.05 17.95
N PRO A 589 31.21 22.96 18.94
CA PRO A 589 30.04 23.51 19.66
C PRO A 589 29.13 24.43 18.81
N HIS A 590 29.26 24.40 17.49
CA HIS A 590 28.61 25.26 16.50
C HIS A 590 28.11 24.51 15.24
N ARG A 591 28.18 23.17 15.14
CA ARG A 591 27.70 22.39 13.96
C ARG A 591 26.88 21.15 14.38
N ARG A 592 25.70 20.95 13.76
CA ARG A 592 24.89 19.71 13.84
C ARG A 592 25.73 18.50 13.42
N ASN A 593 25.53 17.33 14.04
CA ASN A 593 26.01 16.05 13.49
C ASN A 593 24.85 15.36 12.78
N VAL A 594 24.78 15.50 11.46
CA VAL A 594 23.64 15.02 10.67
C VAL A 594 23.76 13.54 10.28
N ASN A 595 24.97 13.01 10.07
CA ASN A 595 25.16 11.59 9.73
C ASN A 595 24.92 10.67 10.94
N ARG A 596 25.37 11.09 12.13
CA ARG A 596 25.21 10.34 13.39
C ARG A 596 24.58 11.27 14.46
N PRO A 597 23.27 11.57 14.37
CA PRO A 597 22.57 12.48 15.28
C PRO A 597 22.50 11.93 16.72
N PRO A 598 22.39 12.79 17.76
CA PRO A 598 22.46 12.33 19.14
C PRO A 598 21.27 11.46 19.57
N TYR A 599 20.09 11.66 18.96
CA TYR A 599 18.99 10.69 19.01
C TYR A 599 19.09 9.72 17.84
N MET A 600 19.19 8.42 18.12
CA MET A 600 19.17 7.36 17.11
C MET A 600 17.76 6.76 17.03
N ILE A 601 17.05 7.05 15.94
CA ILE A 601 15.79 6.37 15.59
C ILE A 601 16.03 4.88 15.32
N ASN A 602 14.99 4.06 15.44
CA ASN A 602 15.03 2.63 15.14
C ASN A 602 14.97 2.35 13.62
N ASN A 603 15.94 2.85 12.85
CA ASN A 603 16.09 2.56 11.42
C ASN A 603 16.62 1.13 11.20
N VAL A 604 16.06 0.40 10.23
CA VAL A 604 16.45 -0.97 9.82
C VAL A 604 17.97 -1.14 9.63
N HIS A 605 18.62 -0.15 9.00
CA HIS A 605 20.07 -0.19 8.72
C HIS A 605 20.94 0.39 9.85
N GLY A 606 20.36 0.79 10.97
CA GLY A 606 21.07 1.41 12.11
C GLY A 606 21.16 2.93 11.97
N HIS A 607 22.29 3.48 11.57
CA HIS A 607 22.40 4.92 11.34
C HIS A 607 21.67 5.34 10.06
N ILE A 608 21.22 6.60 10.02
CA ILE A 608 20.53 7.20 8.87
C ILE A 608 21.45 7.54 7.68
N SER A 609 22.75 7.24 7.78
CA SER A 609 23.75 7.38 6.71
C SER A 609 24.14 6.06 6.05
N ILE A 610 23.49 4.95 6.42
CA ILE A 610 23.79 3.61 5.92
C ILE A 610 22.73 3.24 4.88
N LYS A 611 23.17 2.68 3.74
CA LYS A 611 22.32 2.23 2.62
C LYS A 611 21.57 3.34 1.87
N THR A 612 21.99 4.60 2.05
CA THR A 612 21.43 5.80 1.41
C THR A 612 22.54 6.82 1.10
N VAL A 613 22.22 7.90 0.37
CA VAL A 613 23.03 9.11 0.25
C VAL A 613 23.29 9.72 1.64
N ALA A 614 24.47 10.33 1.82
CA ALA A 614 24.87 10.89 3.10
C ALA A 614 23.91 12.01 3.55
N PRO A 615 23.46 12.06 4.83
CA PRO A 615 22.64 13.15 5.33
C PRO A 615 23.32 14.53 5.29
N GLU A 616 24.66 14.61 5.17
CA GLU A 616 25.37 15.86 4.90
C GLU A 616 25.54 16.22 3.42
N ALA A 617 25.03 15.41 2.47
CA ALA A 617 24.95 15.78 1.06
C ALA A 617 24.07 17.02 0.88
N VAL A 618 24.35 17.79 -0.18
CA VAL A 618 23.89 19.17 -0.34
C VAL A 618 23.16 19.34 -1.67
N HIS A 619 21.93 19.84 -1.59
CA HIS A 619 21.14 20.29 -2.74
C HIS A 619 21.51 21.72 -3.13
N HIS A 620 21.19 22.14 -4.35
CA HIS A 620 21.23 23.53 -4.75
C HIS A 620 20.33 24.40 -3.83
N GLY A 621 20.71 25.65 -3.61
CA GLY A 621 20.19 26.49 -2.51
C GLY A 621 20.80 26.18 -1.12
N GLY A 622 21.50 25.05 -0.95
CA GLY A 622 22.24 24.69 0.26
C GLY A 622 21.42 24.00 1.34
N ILE A 623 20.38 23.24 0.95
CA ILE A 623 19.62 22.33 1.81
C ILE A 623 20.43 21.04 2.00
N LEU A 624 20.34 20.40 3.18
CA LEU A 624 20.97 19.10 3.45
C LEU A 624 19.98 17.96 3.24
N GLU A 625 20.44 16.83 2.71
CA GLU A 625 19.63 15.60 2.56
C GLU A 625 19.01 15.17 3.90
N TYR A 626 19.69 15.38 5.03
CA TYR A 626 19.14 15.19 6.39
C TYR A 626 17.76 15.84 6.63
N ASP A 627 17.53 17.01 6.04
CA ASP A 627 16.30 17.79 6.24
C ASP A 627 15.18 17.39 5.24
N VAL A 628 15.48 16.61 4.18
CA VAL A 628 14.57 16.32 3.03
C VAL A 628 14.57 14.88 2.46
N HIS A 629 15.43 13.96 2.89
CA HIS A 629 15.61 12.58 2.37
C HIS A 629 14.29 11.87 1.99
N ASN A 630 13.30 11.90 2.88
CA ASN A 630 11.98 11.25 2.68
C ASN A 630 11.18 11.82 1.50
N LEU A 631 11.65 12.89 0.83
CA LEU A 631 11.03 13.51 -0.34
C LEU A 631 11.67 13.07 -1.67
N PHE A 632 12.81 12.37 -1.68
CA PHE A 632 13.49 11.99 -2.93
C PHE A 632 12.53 11.22 -3.86
N GLY A 633 11.94 10.13 -3.35
CA GLY A 633 10.93 9.34 -4.05
C GLY A 633 9.70 10.16 -4.49
N HIS A 634 9.27 11.13 -3.67
CA HIS A 634 8.17 12.02 -4.06
C HIS A 634 8.51 12.87 -5.29
N GLN A 635 9.71 13.46 -5.32
CA GLN A 635 10.07 14.41 -6.36
C GLN A 635 10.54 13.76 -7.67
N ILE A 636 11.15 12.56 -7.64
CA ILE A 636 11.40 11.80 -8.89
C ILE A 636 10.08 11.33 -9.54
N LEU A 637 9.06 10.99 -8.76
CA LEU A 637 7.74 10.62 -9.30
C LEU A 637 6.99 11.84 -9.86
N ASN A 638 7.11 12.99 -9.20
CA ASN A 638 6.65 14.30 -9.70
C ASN A 638 7.32 14.64 -11.04
N ALA A 639 8.66 14.60 -11.10
CA ALA A 639 9.44 14.85 -12.32
C ALA A 639 9.08 13.88 -13.46
N THR A 640 8.98 12.59 -13.17
CA THR A 640 8.65 11.55 -14.16
C THR A 640 7.22 11.68 -14.70
N TYR A 641 6.26 12.07 -13.85
CA TYR A 641 4.90 12.38 -14.29
C TYR A 641 4.88 13.55 -15.29
N HIS A 642 5.63 14.61 -15.01
CA HIS A 642 5.75 15.75 -15.92
C HIS A 642 6.54 15.41 -17.19
N ALA A 643 7.58 14.58 -17.12
CA ALA A 643 8.30 14.08 -18.30
C ALA A 643 7.38 13.25 -19.22
N LEU A 644 6.61 12.30 -18.68
CA LEU A 644 5.64 11.51 -19.45
C LEU A 644 4.53 12.38 -20.06
N ARG A 645 4.13 13.48 -19.39
CA ARG A 645 3.22 14.50 -19.97
C ARG A 645 3.86 15.41 -21.03
N SER A 646 5.18 15.42 -21.18
CA SER A 646 5.85 16.04 -22.34
C SER A 646 5.93 15.06 -23.52
N ILE A 647 6.17 13.78 -23.25
CA ILE A 647 6.33 12.71 -24.25
C ILE A 647 4.99 12.30 -24.87
N GLN A 648 3.95 12.15 -24.06
CA GLN A 648 2.58 11.80 -24.47
C GLN A 648 1.57 12.82 -23.90
N PRO A 649 1.50 14.05 -24.43
CA PRO A 649 0.78 15.16 -23.81
C PRO A 649 -0.72 14.91 -23.61
N ASP A 650 -1.34 14.13 -24.48
CA ASP A 650 -2.78 13.82 -24.43
C ASP A 650 -3.11 12.59 -23.55
N LYS A 651 -2.13 11.77 -23.13
CA LYS A 651 -2.37 10.56 -22.33
C LYS A 651 -2.13 10.78 -20.83
N ARG A 652 -2.72 9.92 -20.00
CA ARG A 652 -2.40 9.79 -18.57
C ARG A 652 -1.07 9.03 -18.39
N PRO A 653 -0.08 9.55 -17.64
CA PRO A 653 1.10 8.80 -17.29
C PRO A 653 0.75 7.52 -16.52
N PHE A 654 1.47 6.43 -16.78
CA PHE A 654 1.52 5.27 -15.89
C PHE A 654 2.91 5.21 -15.25
N ILE A 655 2.94 5.26 -13.92
CA ILE A 655 4.15 5.17 -13.12
C ILE A 655 3.89 4.25 -11.94
N ILE A 656 4.84 3.35 -11.65
CA ILE A 656 4.92 2.60 -10.40
C ILE A 656 6.24 2.97 -9.72
N GLY A 657 6.18 3.49 -8.50
CA GLY A 657 7.34 4.00 -7.76
C GLY A 657 7.56 3.27 -6.42
N ARG A 658 8.82 3.11 -6.01
CA ARG A 658 9.16 2.44 -4.74
C ARG A 658 9.02 3.37 -3.54
N SER A 659 9.93 4.32 -3.38
CA SER A 659 9.86 5.33 -2.32
C SER A 659 8.71 6.31 -2.56
N THR A 660 7.99 6.63 -1.48
CA THR A 660 6.79 7.45 -1.53
C THR A 660 6.69 8.36 -0.31
N PHE A 661 6.14 9.57 -0.49
CA PHE A 661 5.76 10.46 0.62
C PHE A 661 4.26 10.71 0.59
N ALA A 662 3.73 11.31 1.65
CA ALA A 662 2.37 11.83 1.71
C ALA A 662 2.06 12.73 0.48
N GLY A 663 1.26 12.23 -0.46
CA GLY A 663 0.89 12.89 -1.71
C GLY A 663 1.55 12.36 -2.99
N SER A 664 2.48 11.40 -2.90
CA SER A 664 3.04 10.74 -4.10
C SER A 664 1.97 10.04 -4.97
N GLY A 665 0.84 9.62 -4.40
CA GLY A 665 -0.30 9.01 -5.11
C GLY A 665 -0.97 9.93 -6.14
N LYS A 666 -0.74 11.26 -6.07
CA LYS A 666 -1.12 12.25 -7.09
C LYS A 666 -0.38 12.06 -8.44
N TYR A 667 0.75 11.35 -8.42
CA TYR A 667 1.66 11.19 -9.56
C TYR A 667 1.82 9.74 -10.03
N ALA A 668 1.83 8.78 -9.10
CA ALA A 668 2.16 7.39 -9.38
C ALA A 668 1.30 6.40 -8.58
N GLY A 669 1.23 5.16 -9.07
CA GLY A 669 0.95 4.00 -8.23
C GLY A 669 2.21 3.51 -7.50
N HIS A 670 2.05 2.46 -6.71
CA HIS A 670 3.13 1.89 -5.89
C HIS A 670 2.94 0.37 -5.76
N TRP A 671 4.04 -0.36 -5.59
CA TRP A 671 4.02 -1.79 -5.26
C TRP A 671 4.71 -2.00 -3.92
N GLY A 672 4.16 -2.90 -3.11
CA GLY A 672 4.60 -3.13 -1.74
C GLY A 672 5.93 -3.86 -1.56
N GLY A 673 6.95 -3.58 -2.38
CA GLY A 673 8.33 -3.96 -2.11
C GLY A 673 8.79 -5.36 -2.50
N ASP A 674 10.02 -5.67 -2.07
CA ASP A 674 10.79 -6.90 -2.36
C ASP A 674 10.32 -8.03 -1.44
N ASN A 675 9.04 -8.37 -1.54
CA ASN A 675 8.38 -9.31 -0.66
C ASN A 675 8.92 -10.74 -0.78
N TYR A 676 8.78 -11.54 0.28
CA TYR A 676 9.26 -12.93 0.30
C TYR A 676 8.16 -13.93 -0.09
N SER A 677 8.53 -14.98 -0.83
CA SER A 677 7.71 -16.14 -1.25
C SER A 677 7.28 -17.04 -0.07
N LEU A 678 6.56 -16.45 0.88
CA LEU A 678 6.19 -17.02 2.17
C LEU A 678 4.74 -16.62 2.54
N TRP A 679 3.98 -17.57 3.09
CA TRP A 679 2.57 -17.38 3.48
C TRP A 679 2.29 -16.19 4.42
N ALA A 680 3.30 -15.75 5.20
CA ALA A 680 3.18 -14.55 6.03
C ALA A 680 3.00 -13.27 5.18
N TYR A 681 3.75 -13.13 4.09
CA TYR A 681 3.73 -11.94 3.22
C TYR A 681 2.49 -11.93 2.32
N LEU A 682 2.04 -13.11 1.88
CA LEU A 682 0.69 -13.28 1.32
C LEU A 682 -0.38 -12.70 2.27
N SER A 683 -0.30 -12.98 3.57
CA SER A 683 -1.24 -12.44 4.57
C SER A 683 -1.04 -10.94 4.86
N PHE A 684 0.21 -10.44 4.92
CA PHE A 684 0.49 -9.03 5.20
C PHE A 684 0.17 -8.10 4.03
N SER A 685 0.19 -8.61 2.79
CA SER A 685 -0.16 -7.83 1.59
C SER A 685 -1.51 -7.12 1.68
N ILE A 686 -2.50 -7.72 2.36
CA ILE A 686 -3.82 -7.11 2.60
C ILE A 686 -3.68 -5.92 3.56
N SER A 687 -2.87 -6.05 4.61
CA SER A 687 -2.63 -4.97 5.59
C SER A 687 -1.87 -3.79 4.98
N GLN A 688 -0.88 -4.07 4.12
CA GLN A 688 -0.15 -3.06 3.34
C GLN A 688 -1.11 -2.34 2.37
N ALA A 689 -1.91 -3.09 1.60
CA ALA A 689 -2.89 -2.53 0.66
C ALA A 689 -3.97 -1.65 1.32
N LEU A 690 -4.44 -2.05 2.50
CA LEU A 690 -5.37 -1.26 3.30
C LEU A 690 -4.70 -0.01 3.90
N SER A 691 -3.41 -0.06 4.21
CA SER A 691 -2.62 1.10 4.67
C SER A 691 -2.41 2.10 3.54
N PHE A 692 -2.01 1.65 2.34
CA PHE A 692 -1.90 2.51 1.16
C PHE A 692 -3.23 3.12 0.69
N SER A 693 -4.34 2.46 1.01
CA SER A 693 -5.69 3.04 0.85
C SER A 693 -5.97 4.21 1.81
N ILE A 694 -5.25 4.34 2.93
CA ILE A 694 -5.25 5.56 3.79
C ILE A 694 -4.34 6.63 3.17
N PHE A 695 -3.18 6.23 2.63
CA PHE A 695 -2.14 7.13 2.13
C PHE A 695 -2.46 7.79 0.77
N GLY A 696 -3.60 7.46 0.14
CA GLY A 696 -4.02 8.03 -1.15
C GLY A 696 -3.49 7.29 -2.37
N PHE A 697 -3.22 5.98 -2.25
CA PHE A 697 -2.77 5.13 -3.37
C PHE A 697 -3.85 4.14 -3.78
N PRO A 698 -4.78 4.52 -4.68
CA PRO A 698 -5.75 3.60 -5.25
C PRO A 698 -5.11 2.63 -6.24
N MET A 699 -3.98 2.98 -6.87
CA MET A 699 -3.17 2.08 -7.69
C MET A 699 -2.06 1.45 -6.82
N PHE A 700 -2.46 0.52 -5.96
CA PHE A 700 -1.55 -0.29 -5.13
C PHE A 700 -1.61 -1.76 -5.53
N GLY A 701 -0.49 -2.46 -5.38
CA GLY A 701 -0.37 -3.91 -5.53
C GLY A 701 0.84 -4.47 -4.80
N ILE A 702 1.06 -5.77 -4.93
CA ILE A 702 2.29 -6.45 -4.50
C ILE A 702 2.81 -7.32 -5.64
N ASP A 703 4.01 -7.85 -5.49
CA ASP A 703 4.51 -8.88 -6.40
C ASP A 703 3.93 -10.25 -6.04
N ALA A 704 3.07 -10.74 -6.94
CA ALA A 704 2.34 -11.98 -6.74
C ALA A 704 3.28 -13.17 -6.84
N CYS A 705 3.10 -14.13 -5.92
CA CYS A 705 3.95 -15.28 -5.63
C CYS A 705 5.19 -15.01 -4.77
N GLY A 706 5.57 -13.74 -4.58
CA GLY A 706 6.76 -13.32 -3.83
C GLY A 706 7.94 -13.01 -4.75
N PHE A 707 8.65 -11.91 -4.53
CA PHE A 707 9.85 -11.55 -5.28
C PHE A 707 11.06 -12.41 -4.87
N SER A 708 11.36 -12.46 -3.58
CA SER A 708 12.52 -13.17 -3.03
C SER A 708 12.18 -14.57 -2.51
N LEU A 709 13.11 -15.50 -2.75
CA LEU A 709 13.02 -16.96 -2.53
C LEU A 709 12.16 -17.71 -3.57
N ASP A 710 12.47 -18.99 -3.78
CA ASP A 710 11.71 -19.89 -4.65
C ASP A 710 10.25 -20.03 -4.17
N ALA A 711 9.29 -19.62 -4.99
CA ALA A 711 7.87 -19.88 -4.74
C ALA A 711 7.49 -21.35 -4.99
N GLU A 712 6.49 -21.81 -4.22
CA GLU A 712 5.91 -23.15 -4.33
C GLU A 712 4.48 -23.10 -4.91
N PRO A 713 4.03 -24.11 -5.68
CA PRO A 713 2.88 -23.98 -6.57
C PRO A 713 1.54 -23.67 -5.89
N GLU A 714 1.30 -24.19 -4.68
CA GLU A 714 0.07 -23.89 -3.93
C GLU A 714 0.05 -22.43 -3.47
N GLN A 715 1.15 -21.96 -2.89
CA GLN A 715 1.29 -20.58 -2.41
C GLN A 715 1.16 -19.59 -3.57
N CYS A 716 1.85 -19.84 -4.69
CA CYS A 716 1.75 -19.01 -5.89
C CYS A 716 0.33 -19.02 -6.47
N ALA A 717 -0.38 -20.16 -6.48
CA ALA A 717 -1.78 -20.21 -6.88
C ALA A 717 -2.69 -19.35 -5.97
N ARG A 718 -2.49 -19.37 -4.65
CA ARG A 718 -3.22 -18.50 -3.71
C ARG A 718 -2.86 -17.02 -3.86
N TRP A 719 -1.61 -16.72 -4.20
CA TRP A 719 -1.17 -15.34 -4.41
C TRP A 719 -1.74 -14.74 -5.69
N MET A 720 -1.78 -15.51 -6.78
CA MET A 720 -2.46 -15.12 -8.02
C MET A 720 -3.97 -14.99 -7.83
N GLU A 721 -4.59 -15.86 -7.02
CA GLU A 721 -5.99 -15.72 -6.60
C GLU A 721 -6.26 -14.40 -5.86
N LEU A 722 -5.38 -14.01 -4.93
CA LEU A 722 -5.50 -12.78 -4.13
C LEU A 722 -5.22 -11.51 -4.94
N ALA A 723 -4.05 -11.45 -5.58
CA ALA A 723 -3.56 -10.26 -6.28
C ALA A 723 -4.43 -9.86 -7.49
N ALA A 724 -5.18 -10.82 -8.06
CA ALA A 724 -6.21 -10.53 -9.06
C ALA A 724 -7.29 -9.54 -8.59
N PHE A 725 -7.39 -9.25 -7.28
CA PHE A 725 -8.32 -8.26 -6.70
C PHE A 725 -7.65 -7.00 -6.17
N PHE A 726 -6.33 -6.85 -6.30
CA PHE A 726 -5.61 -5.59 -6.03
C PHE A 726 -5.58 -4.72 -7.30
N PRO A 727 -5.73 -3.38 -7.23
CA PRO A 727 -5.79 -2.53 -8.41
C PRO A 727 -4.58 -2.67 -9.34
N PHE A 728 -3.36 -2.62 -8.79
CA PHE A 728 -2.16 -3.06 -9.50
C PHE A 728 -1.95 -4.56 -9.29
N TYR A 729 -1.63 -5.29 -10.36
CA TYR A 729 -1.54 -6.76 -10.34
C TYR A 729 -0.34 -7.24 -11.18
N ARG A 730 0.82 -7.34 -10.54
CA ARG A 730 2.09 -7.80 -11.12
C ARG A 730 2.48 -9.16 -10.56
N ASN A 731 3.00 -10.05 -11.41
CA ASN A 731 3.90 -11.12 -11.02
C ASN A 731 5.32 -10.65 -11.37
N HIS A 732 6.23 -10.75 -10.42
CA HIS A 732 7.63 -10.34 -10.52
C HIS A 732 8.46 -11.30 -9.66
N ASN A 733 9.77 -11.37 -9.88
CA ASN A 733 10.62 -12.45 -9.37
C ASN A 733 12.08 -12.02 -9.38
N GLU A 734 12.83 -12.36 -8.34
CA GLU A 734 14.26 -12.06 -8.22
C GLU A 734 15.11 -12.91 -9.20
N VAL A 735 16.31 -12.44 -9.54
CA VAL A 735 17.28 -13.19 -10.34
C VAL A 735 17.72 -14.49 -9.62
N GLU A 736 18.19 -15.47 -10.39
CA GLU A 736 18.55 -16.83 -9.95
C GLU A 736 17.41 -17.67 -9.32
N LYS A 737 16.23 -17.08 -9.04
CA LYS A 737 15.07 -17.82 -8.52
C LYS A 737 14.36 -18.59 -9.62
N ARG A 738 13.71 -19.68 -9.23
CA ARG A 738 12.86 -20.50 -10.09
C ARG A 738 11.83 -19.62 -10.82
N SER A 739 11.67 -19.84 -12.12
CA SER A 739 10.59 -19.22 -12.90
C SER A 739 9.23 -19.51 -12.26
N GLN A 740 8.41 -18.46 -12.17
CA GLN A 740 7.10 -18.49 -11.50
C GLN A 740 6.00 -17.80 -12.32
N GLU A 741 6.25 -17.60 -13.62
CA GLU A 741 5.26 -17.11 -14.55
C GLU A 741 4.01 -18.02 -14.50
N PRO A 742 2.78 -17.48 -14.66
CA PRO A 742 1.56 -18.26 -14.36
C PRO A 742 1.37 -19.54 -15.16
N TYR A 743 2.06 -19.72 -16.30
CA TYR A 743 2.05 -20.93 -17.12
C TYR A 743 2.99 -22.06 -16.63
N ILE A 744 3.87 -21.81 -15.66
CA ILE A 744 4.90 -22.78 -15.22
C ILE A 744 4.28 -24.01 -14.54
N TRP A 745 3.14 -23.86 -13.87
CA TRP A 745 2.43 -24.95 -13.19
C TRP A 745 0.94 -24.96 -13.54
N ASP A 746 0.39 -26.13 -13.89
CA ASP A 746 -1.03 -26.28 -14.28
C ASP A 746 -2.01 -25.69 -13.24
N VAL A 747 -1.71 -25.86 -11.94
CA VAL A 747 -2.52 -25.37 -10.82
C VAL A 747 -2.50 -23.85 -10.69
N VAL A 748 -1.33 -23.22 -10.89
CA VAL A 748 -1.20 -21.75 -10.90
C VAL A 748 -1.88 -21.19 -12.14
N ALA A 749 -1.74 -21.84 -13.30
CA ALA A 749 -2.38 -21.44 -14.53
C ALA A 749 -3.91 -21.48 -14.42
N GLU A 750 -4.48 -22.51 -13.78
CA GLU A 750 -5.94 -22.64 -13.62
C GLU A 750 -6.51 -21.71 -12.54
N ALA A 751 -5.81 -21.57 -11.40
CA ALA A 751 -6.14 -20.57 -10.38
C ALA A 751 -6.14 -19.15 -10.98
N SER A 752 -5.08 -18.80 -11.72
CA SER A 752 -4.94 -17.53 -12.43
C SER A 752 -6.07 -17.31 -13.43
N ARG A 753 -6.36 -18.27 -14.32
CA ARG A 753 -7.46 -18.15 -15.30
C ARG A 753 -8.82 -17.93 -14.61
N ARG A 754 -9.10 -18.59 -13.48
CA ARG A 754 -10.36 -18.42 -12.76
C ARG A 754 -10.45 -17.06 -12.07
N ALA A 755 -9.40 -16.62 -11.39
CA ALA A 755 -9.36 -15.31 -10.73
C ALA A 755 -9.36 -14.15 -11.74
N MET A 756 -8.53 -14.25 -12.79
CA MET A 756 -8.49 -13.29 -13.90
C MET A 756 -9.82 -13.18 -14.63
N LYS A 757 -10.57 -14.26 -14.82
CA LYS A 757 -11.92 -14.18 -15.39
C LYS A 757 -12.87 -13.32 -14.56
N VAL A 758 -12.75 -13.35 -13.24
CA VAL A 758 -13.52 -12.45 -12.34
C VAL A 758 -12.99 -11.02 -12.45
N ARG A 759 -11.66 -10.82 -12.37
CA ARG A 759 -11.01 -9.51 -12.51
C ARG A 759 -11.38 -8.81 -13.82
N TYR A 760 -11.16 -9.46 -14.96
CA TYR A 760 -11.35 -8.87 -16.30
C TYR A 760 -12.81 -8.47 -16.54
N SER A 761 -13.78 -9.22 -15.98
CA SER A 761 -15.19 -8.78 -15.97
C SER A 761 -15.47 -7.64 -14.99
N LEU A 762 -14.73 -7.51 -13.90
CA LEU A 762 -14.84 -6.41 -12.92
C LEU A 762 -14.05 -5.15 -13.31
N LEU A 763 -13.27 -5.13 -14.39
CA LEU A 763 -12.49 -3.94 -14.79
C LEU A 763 -13.32 -2.65 -14.92
N PRO A 764 -14.56 -2.64 -15.45
CA PRO A 764 -15.38 -1.43 -15.46
C PRO A 764 -15.75 -0.94 -14.06
N TYR A 765 -15.87 -1.86 -13.11
CA TYR A 765 -16.12 -1.54 -11.70
C TYR A 765 -14.85 -1.01 -11.01
N PHE A 766 -13.69 -1.65 -11.20
CA PHE A 766 -12.40 -1.11 -10.75
C PHE A 766 -12.15 0.28 -11.31
N TYR A 767 -12.32 0.47 -12.62
CA TYR A 767 -12.13 1.75 -13.30
C TYR A 767 -13.09 2.85 -12.81
N THR A 768 -14.35 2.48 -12.53
CA THR A 768 -15.31 3.39 -11.87
C THR A 768 -14.87 3.74 -10.44
N LEU A 769 -14.23 2.83 -9.70
CA LEU A 769 -13.65 3.14 -8.39
C LEU A 769 -12.41 4.02 -8.50
N MET A 770 -11.53 3.80 -9.50
CA MET A 770 -10.37 4.67 -9.78
C MET A 770 -10.81 6.10 -10.08
N GLN A 771 -11.83 6.28 -10.93
CA GLN A 771 -12.39 7.60 -11.23
C GLN A 771 -12.97 8.28 -9.98
N ARG A 772 -13.62 7.52 -9.08
CA ARG A 772 -14.14 8.07 -7.82
C ARG A 772 -13.04 8.40 -6.80
N ALA A 773 -11.89 7.73 -6.86
CA ALA A 773 -10.69 8.11 -6.11
C ALA A 773 -10.15 9.44 -6.64
N HIS A 774 -9.96 9.55 -7.96
CA HIS A 774 -9.46 10.74 -8.63
C HIS A 774 -10.36 11.98 -8.45
N ASP A 775 -11.67 11.85 -8.62
CA ASP A 775 -12.60 12.98 -8.53
C ASP A 775 -12.84 13.47 -7.09
N ARG A 776 -12.77 12.57 -6.09
CA ARG A 776 -13.29 12.85 -4.73
C ARG A 776 -12.77 11.97 -3.58
N GLY A 777 -11.60 11.34 -3.73
CA GLY A 777 -10.90 10.64 -2.64
C GLY A 777 -11.59 9.37 -2.12
N ASP A 778 -12.54 8.79 -2.85
CA ASP A 778 -13.13 7.49 -2.47
C ASP A 778 -12.09 6.37 -2.58
N THR A 779 -11.94 5.54 -1.53
CA THR A 779 -11.00 4.41 -1.54
C THR A 779 -11.44 3.27 -2.46
N VAL A 780 -10.49 2.63 -3.14
CA VAL A 780 -10.75 1.47 -4.04
C VAL A 780 -10.78 0.16 -3.25
N LEU A 781 -9.74 -0.12 -2.46
CA LEU A 781 -9.76 -1.20 -1.47
C LEU A 781 -10.22 -0.65 -0.12
N ARG A 782 -10.99 -1.45 0.63
CA ARG A 782 -11.60 -1.01 1.90
C ARG A 782 -11.56 -2.08 2.98
N ALA A 783 -11.19 -1.67 4.19
CA ALA A 783 -11.30 -2.51 5.37
C ALA A 783 -12.79 -2.71 5.72
N LEU A 784 -13.15 -3.88 6.26
CA LEU A 784 -14.54 -4.18 6.61
C LEU A 784 -15.07 -3.18 7.66
N ALA A 785 -14.23 -2.78 8.62
CA ALA A 785 -14.53 -1.74 9.61
C ALA A 785 -14.77 -0.32 9.03
N TRP A 786 -14.50 -0.07 7.74
CA TRP A 786 -14.84 1.23 7.11
C TRP A 786 -16.22 1.22 6.45
N GLU A 787 -16.71 0.07 6.01
CA GLU A 787 -18.04 -0.10 5.41
C GLU A 787 -19.11 -0.53 6.43
N PHE A 788 -18.67 -1.01 7.60
CA PHE A 788 -19.49 -1.48 8.72
C PHE A 788 -18.89 -1.00 10.06
N PRO A 789 -18.78 0.31 10.29
CA PRO A 789 -17.96 0.85 11.36
C PRO A 789 -18.56 0.62 12.76
N ASP A 790 -19.85 0.31 12.89
CA ASP A 790 -20.50 0.01 14.17
C ASP A 790 -20.46 -1.49 14.57
N GLU A 791 -19.61 -2.29 13.90
CA GLU A 791 -19.36 -3.70 14.19
C GLU A 791 -17.89 -3.91 14.64
N PRO A 792 -17.57 -3.67 15.93
CA PRO A 792 -16.19 -3.45 16.39
C PRO A 792 -15.28 -4.69 16.35
N TRP A 793 -15.82 -5.90 16.29
CA TRP A 793 -15.02 -7.12 16.03
C TRP A 793 -14.34 -7.09 14.65
N LEU A 794 -14.75 -6.19 13.74
CA LEU A 794 -14.10 -5.96 12.45
C LEU A 794 -12.85 -5.08 12.55
N ALA A 795 -12.54 -4.49 13.72
CA ALA A 795 -11.33 -3.67 13.93
C ALA A 795 -10.02 -4.43 13.62
N ASN A 796 -10.05 -5.76 13.77
CA ASN A 796 -8.92 -6.65 13.49
C ASN A 796 -9.15 -7.49 12.21
N ALA A 797 -10.10 -7.11 11.33
CA ALA A 797 -10.41 -7.87 10.12
C ALA A 797 -9.45 -7.52 8.97
N ASP A 798 -8.23 -8.05 9.05
CA ASP A 798 -7.14 -7.87 8.09
C ASP A 798 -6.97 -9.05 7.10
N ARG A 799 -7.73 -10.13 7.28
CA ARG A 799 -7.76 -11.33 6.40
C ARG A 799 -8.88 -11.32 5.35
N GLN A 800 -9.69 -10.27 5.32
CA GLN A 800 -10.74 -10.03 4.32
C GLN A 800 -10.70 -8.55 3.95
N PHE A 801 -11.08 -8.22 2.72
CA PHE A 801 -11.18 -6.84 2.27
C PHE A 801 -12.31 -6.70 1.25
N LEU A 802 -12.71 -5.45 1.01
CA LEU A 802 -13.72 -5.09 0.03
C LEU A 802 -13.08 -4.37 -1.16
N VAL A 803 -13.47 -4.73 -2.37
CA VAL A 803 -13.28 -3.90 -3.56
C VAL A 803 -14.52 -3.01 -3.68
N GLY A 804 -14.32 -1.71 -3.49
CA GLY A 804 -15.38 -0.72 -3.32
C GLY A 804 -16.31 -1.07 -2.15
N PRO A 805 -17.58 -0.61 -2.17
CA PRO A 805 -18.58 -1.02 -1.17
C PRO A 805 -19.25 -2.37 -1.46
N ALA A 806 -19.01 -3.00 -2.62
CA ALA A 806 -19.90 -4.05 -3.17
C ALA A 806 -19.32 -5.46 -3.26
N ILE A 807 -18.00 -5.66 -3.39
CA ILE A 807 -17.40 -6.99 -3.60
C ILE A 807 -16.52 -7.34 -2.40
N LEU A 808 -16.76 -8.49 -1.76
CA LEU A 808 -16.02 -9.01 -0.60
C LEU A 808 -15.14 -10.19 -1.02
N ILE A 809 -13.84 -10.08 -0.72
CA ILE A 809 -12.82 -11.09 -1.03
C ILE A 809 -12.44 -11.82 0.26
N THR A 810 -12.40 -13.16 0.24
CA THR A 810 -12.05 -14.00 1.39
C THR A 810 -10.99 -15.03 0.99
N PRO A 811 -9.70 -14.64 0.92
CA PRO A 811 -8.60 -15.47 0.42
C PRO A 811 -8.19 -16.58 1.40
N VAL A 812 -7.63 -17.66 0.88
CA VAL A 812 -6.91 -18.66 1.68
C VAL A 812 -5.48 -18.19 1.93
N LEU A 813 -5.13 -17.98 3.20
CA LEU A 813 -3.85 -17.39 3.64
C LEU A 813 -2.96 -18.38 4.42
N VAL A 814 -3.25 -19.69 4.36
CA VAL A 814 -2.50 -20.74 5.06
C VAL A 814 -2.38 -22.01 4.21
N GLU A 815 -1.27 -22.72 4.36
CA GLU A 815 -0.89 -23.89 3.56
C GLU A 815 -1.82 -25.11 3.75
N GLY A 816 -2.12 -25.82 2.67
CA GLY A 816 -2.91 -27.04 2.65
C GLY A 816 -4.42 -26.84 2.89
N ALA A 817 -4.87 -25.60 3.03
CA ALA A 817 -6.26 -25.28 3.33
C ALA A 817 -7.15 -25.36 2.08
N THR A 818 -8.25 -26.12 2.21
CA THR A 818 -9.29 -26.30 1.19
C THR A 818 -10.63 -25.65 1.59
N SER A 819 -10.59 -24.80 2.63
CA SER A 819 -11.70 -24.01 3.15
C SER A 819 -11.16 -22.84 3.99
N VAL A 820 -11.91 -21.76 4.08
CA VAL A 820 -11.56 -20.55 4.85
C VAL A 820 -12.73 -20.09 5.69
N ASN A 821 -12.48 -19.48 6.86
CA ASN A 821 -13.52 -18.82 7.64
C ASN A 821 -13.61 -17.34 7.23
N GLY A 822 -14.80 -16.89 6.85
CA GLY A 822 -15.08 -15.49 6.56
C GLY A 822 -16.22 -14.95 7.43
N VAL A 823 -16.08 -13.72 7.93
CA VAL A 823 -17.20 -12.97 8.48
C VAL A 823 -17.97 -12.28 7.36
N PHE A 824 -19.28 -12.13 7.57
CA PHE A 824 -20.20 -11.46 6.65
C PHE A 824 -20.84 -10.27 7.39
N PRO A 825 -20.26 -9.06 7.26
CA PRO A 825 -20.62 -7.94 8.11
C PRO A 825 -21.97 -7.31 7.74
N GLY A 826 -22.57 -6.62 8.71
CA GLY A 826 -23.86 -5.94 8.63
C GLY A 826 -25.09 -6.84 8.48
N THR A 827 -24.94 -8.15 8.62
CA THR A 827 -26.05 -9.12 8.46
C THR A 827 -27.11 -8.93 9.55
N GLY A 828 -26.70 -8.56 10.77
CA GLY A 828 -27.62 -8.16 11.84
C GLY A 828 -28.37 -6.84 11.61
N SER A 829 -27.99 -6.06 10.59
CA SER A 829 -28.71 -4.87 10.13
C SER A 829 -29.39 -5.06 8.76
N GLY A 830 -29.58 -6.30 8.32
CA GLY A 830 -30.27 -6.63 7.05
C GLY A 830 -29.38 -6.60 5.81
N THR A 831 -28.06 -6.51 5.96
CA THR A 831 -27.13 -6.67 4.83
C THR A 831 -27.20 -8.10 4.32
N VAL A 832 -27.48 -8.24 3.03
CA VAL A 832 -27.49 -9.53 2.32
C VAL A 832 -26.17 -9.70 1.59
N TRP A 833 -25.67 -10.94 1.52
CA TRP A 833 -24.51 -11.31 0.72
C TRP A 833 -24.88 -12.45 -0.23
N TYR A 834 -24.36 -12.42 -1.45
CA TYR A 834 -24.52 -13.47 -2.45
C TYR A 834 -23.15 -13.98 -2.87
N ASP A 835 -22.98 -15.29 -3.03
CA ASP A 835 -21.74 -15.84 -3.61
C ASP A 835 -21.65 -15.52 -5.11
N TRP A 836 -20.47 -15.16 -5.59
CA TRP A 836 -20.24 -14.74 -6.98
C TRP A 836 -20.46 -15.87 -8.00
N TYR A 837 -20.13 -17.11 -7.63
CA TYR A 837 -20.03 -18.22 -8.58
C TYR A 837 -21.34 -19.01 -8.72
N THR A 838 -22.01 -19.26 -7.61
CA THR A 838 -23.31 -19.95 -7.50
C THR A 838 -24.49 -18.98 -7.60
N LEU A 839 -24.27 -17.70 -7.27
CA LEU A 839 -25.30 -16.66 -7.13
C LEU A 839 -26.30 -16.91 -5.97
N GLU A 840 -26.01 -17.85 -5.06
CA GLU A 840 -26.84 -18.12 -3.87
C GLU A 840 -26.69 -17.04 -2.78
N LYS A 841 -27.79 -16.73 -2.08
CA LYS A 841 -27.75 -15.93 -0.84
C LYS A 841 -27.03 -16.70 0.27
N VAL A 842 -25.96 -16.12 0.80
CA VAL A 842 -25.21 -16.63 1.96
C VAL A 842 -26.14 -16.69 3.19
N LYS A 843 -26.05 -17.78 3.95
CA LYS A 843 -26.83 -18.03 5.18
C LYS A 843 -25.88 -17.91 6.37
N THR A 844 -26.06 -16.85 7.17
CA THR A 844 -25.12 -16.43 8.21
C THR A 844 -25.78 -15.40 9.13
N SER A 845 -25.25 -15.27 10.35
CA SER A 845 -25.74 -14.41 11.45
C SER A 845 -24.78 -13.23 11.72
N ARG A 846 -25.18 -12.31 12.61
CA ARG A 846 -24.32 -11.18 13.00
C ARG A 846 -23.06 -11.69 13.70
N GLY A 847 -21.88 -11.28 13.22
CA GLY A 847 -20.58 -11.71 13.77
C GLY A 847 -20.23 -13.19 13.52
N GLU A 848 -21.02 -13.94 12.74
CA GLU A 848 -20.76 -15.36 12.48
C GLU A 848 -19.59 -15.55 11.49
N ASN A 849 -18.61 -16.35 11.89
CA ASN A 849 -17.57 -16.86 11.00
C ASN A 849 -18.10 -18.08 10.25
N VAL A 850 -18.30 -17.96 8.94
CA VAL A 850 -18.77 -19.04 8.07
C VAL A 850 -17.59 -19.77 7.46
N THR A 851 -17.53 -21.09 7.60
CA THR A 851 -16.55 -21.91 6.87
C THR A 851 -16.98 -22.10 5.41
N LEU A 852 -16.29 -21.43 4.51
CA LEU A 852 -16.50 -21.42 3.06
C LEU A 852 -15.64 -22.50 2.39
N PRO A 853 -16.16 -23.30 1.44
CA PRO A 853 -15.33 -24.14 0.58
C PRO A 853 -14.36 -23.28 -0.23
N ALA A 854 -13.08 -23.60 -0.18
CA ALA A 854 -12.03 -22.88 -0.89
C ALA A 854 -10.92 -23.87 -1.32
N PRO A 855 -11.20 -24.85 -2.20
CA PRO A 855 -10.17 -25.70 -2.77
C PRO A 855 -9.10 -24.83 -3.47
N VAL A 856 -7.93 -25.40 -3.75
CA VAL A 856 -6.95 -24.75 -4.63
C VAL A 856 -7.60 -24.54 -6.00
N GLU A 857 -7.30 -23.43 -6.68
CA GLU A 857 -8.02 -22.92 -7.85
C GLU A 857 -9.44 -22.36 -7.53
N HIS A 858 -9.69 -21.93 -6.30
CA HIS A 858 -10.93 -21.25 -5.91
C HIS A 858 -10.73 -20.32 -4.70
N ILE A 859 -10.93 -19.02 -4.96
CA ILE A 859 -11.04 -17.97 -3.95
C ILE A 859 -12.51 -17.56 -3.79
N PRO A 860 -13.09 -17.62 -2.57
CA PRO A 860 -14.43 -17.13 -2.31
C PRO A 860 -14.58 -15.61 -2.51
N VAL A 861 -15.54 -15.23 -3.37
CA VAL A 861 -15.87 -13.85 -3.74
C VAL A 861 -17.37 -13.64 -3.57
N HIS A 862 -17.79 -12.53 -2.95
CA HIS A 862 -19.20 -12.28 -2.64
C HIS A 862 -19.66 -10.88 -3.02
N ILE A 863 -20.93 -10.75 -3.39
CA ILE A 863 -21.58 -9.49 -3.80
C ILE A 863 -22.53 -9.02 -2.69
N ARG A 864 -22.38 -7.77 -2.25
CA ARG A 864 -23.24 -7.13 -1.24
C ARG A 864 -24.58 -6.73 -1.84
N GLY A 865 -25.67 -7.26 -1.28
CA GLY A 865 -27.03 -6.82 -1.59
C GLY A 865 -27.20 -5.31 -1.38
N GLY A 866 -28.00 -4.68 -2.24
CA GLY A 866 -28.08 -3.23 -2.37
C GLY A 866 -27.25 -2.65 -3.52
N HIS A 867 -26.52 -3.47 -4.27
CA HIS A 867 -25.60 -3.01 -5.32
C HIS A 867 -25.99 -3.47 -6.73
N VAL A 868 -25.75 -2.59 -7.70
CA VAL A 868 -25.68 -2.92 -9.13
C VAL A 868 -24.23 -2.81 -9.57
N VAL A 869 -23.70 -3.87 -10.17
CA VAL A 869 -22.33 -3.94 -10.69
C VAL A 869 -22.41 -4.13 -12.20
N ALA A 870 -21.76 -3.23 -12.93
CA ALA A 870 -21.59 -3.36 -14.37
C ALA A 870 -20.32 -4.17 -14.67
N LEU A 871 -20.46 -5.14 -15.57
CA LEU A 871 -19.41 -6.08 -15.97
C LEU A 871 -19.24 -6.04 -17.48
N GLN A 872 -18.06 -6.44 -17.96
CA GLN A 872 -17.82 -6.63 -19.39
C GLN A 872 -17.34 -8.06 -19.68
N GLU A 873 -17.54 -8.52 -20.91
CA GLU A 873 -17.07 -9.82 -21.38
C GLU A 873 -15.53 -9.85 -21.41
N PRO A 874 -14.88 -10.80 -20.69
CA PRO A 874 -13.44 -10.74 -20.45
C PRO A 874 -12.66 -11.32 -21.64
N GLY A 875 -11.70 -10.55 -22.14
CA GLY A 875 -10.73 -10.95 -23.16
C GLY A 875 -9.35 -11.30 -22.60
N MET A 876 -8.40 -11.55 -23.50
CA MET A 876 -6.97 -11.74 -23.20
C MET A 876 -6.25 -10.43 -22.88
N THR A 877 -6.79 -9.30 -23.37
CA THR A 877 -6.35 -7.93 -23.03
C THR A 877 -7.52 -7.03 -22.63
N THR A 878 -7.26 -5.88 -22.01
CA THR A 878 -8.28 -4.86 -21.75
C THR A 878 -8.78 -4.24 -23.06
N ALA A 879 -7.92 -4.13 -24.08
CA ALA A 879 -8.31 -3.70 -25.42
C ALA A 879 -9.34 -4.65 -26.05
N GLU A 880 -9.19 -5.97 -25.88
CA GLU A 880 -10.23 -6.94 -26.25
C GLU A 880 -11.48 -6.80 -25.37
N SER A 881 -11.29 -6.76 -24.05
CA SER A 881 -12.39 -6.70 -23.06
C SER A 881 -13.28 -5.47 -23.26
N ARG A 882 -12.71 -4.30 -23.59
CA ARG A 882 -13.44 -3.04 -23.86
C ARG A 882 -14.28 -3.07 -25.14
N ARG A 883 -14.09 -4.10 -26.00
CA ARG A 883 -14.94 -4.42 -27.17
C ARG A 883 -15.90 -5.59 -26.89
N GLY A 884 -15.84 -6.15 -25.69
CA GLY A 884 -16.72 -7.20 -25.21
C GLY A 884 -18.10 -6.67 -24.82
N ALA A 885 -19.09 -7.55 -24.83
CA ALA A 885 -20.46 -7.18 -24.47
C ALA A 885 -20.58 -6.83 -22.97
N TRP A 886 -21.50 -5.91 -22.65
CA TRP A 886 -21.85 -5.56 -21.28
C TRP A 886 -22.76 -6.60 -20.64
N GLU A 887 -22.57 -6.83 -19.34
CA GLU A 887 -23.47 -7.59 -18.47
C GLU A 887 -23.72 -6.81 -17.17
N LEU A 888 -24.90 -6.98 -16.56
CA LEU A 888 -25.24 -6.34 -15.28
C LEU A 888 -25.60 -7.39 -14.22
N ILE A 889 -24.97 -7.32 -13.04
CA ILE A 889 -25.45 -8.01 -11.84
C ILE A 889 -26.15 -7.01 -10.92
N VAL A 890 -27.37 -7.34 -10.54
CA VAL A 890 -28.22 -6.59 -9.60
C VAL A 890 -28.41 -7.44 -8.35
N ALA A 891 -27.62 -7.20 -7.32
CA ALA A 891 -27.74 -7.87 -6.03
C ALA A 891 -28.75 -7.10 -5.16
N LEU A 892 -29.97 -7.64 -4.98
CA LEU A 892 -31.00 -6.97 -4.18
C LEU A 892 -30.68 -6.99 -2.68
N SER A 893 -30.98 -5.89 -2.00
CA SER A 893 -31.09 -5.83 -0.53
C SER A 893 -32.31 -6.61 -0.04
N GLU A 894 -32.44 -6.78 1.29
CA GLU A 894 -33.65 -7.34 1.89
C GLU A 894 -34.92 -6.51 1.57
N ASP A 895 -34.78 -5.18 1.47
CA ASP A 895 -35.83 -4.24 1.02
C ASP A 895 -36.14 -4.31 -0.50
N ASN A 896 -35.52 -5.23 -1.25
CA ASN A 896 -35.65 -5.37 -2.70
C ASN A 896 -35.22 -4.09 -3.46
N THR A 897 -34.19 -3.41 -2.95
CA THR A 897 -33.54 -2.24 -3.55
C THR A 897 -32.11 -2.54 -3.99
N ALA A 898 -31.59 -1.75 -4.94
CA ALA A 898 -30.19 -1.76 -5.32
C ALA A 898 -29.79 -0.45 -6.03
N SER A 899 -28.52 -0.09 -5.99
CA SER A 899 -27.97 1.07 -6.70
C SER A 899 -26.53 0.84 -7.17
N GLY A 900 -26.13 1.50 -8.24
CA GLY A 900 -24.78 1.39 -8.78
C GLY A 900 -24.45 2.49 -9.77
N GLU A 901 -23.20 2.52 -10.21
CA GLU A 901 -22.66 3.48 -11.17
C GLU A 901 -21.65 2.78 -12.07
N LEU A 902 -21.54 3.28 -13.30
CA LEU A 902 -20.49 2.94 -14.26
C LEU A 902 -19.96 4.24 -14.86
N TYR A 903 -18.65 4.43 -14.86
CA TYR A 903 -17.95 5.49 -15.59
C TYR A 903 -17.28 4.89 -16.85
N VAL A 904 -17.42 5.58 -17.98
CA VAL A 904 -16.80 5.22 -19.27
C VAL A 904 -16.26 6.47 -19.95
N ASP A 905 -15.07 6.34 -20.50
CA ASP A 905 -14.36 7.28 -21.39
C ASP A 905 -13.54 6.46 -22.42
N ASP A 906 -12.65 7.10 -23.17
CA ASP A 906 -11.74 6.45 -24.12
C ASP A 906 -10.78 5.43 -23.48
N GLY A 907 -10.46 5.57 -22.19
CA GLY A 907 -9.60 4.68 -21.42
C GLY A 907 -8.15 5.17 -21.24
N GLU A 908 -7.74 6.28 -21.86
CA GLU A 908 -6.33 6.69 -21.91
C GLU A 908 -6.08 8.20 -21.79
N SER A 909 -7.01 9.05 -22.23
CA SER A 909 -6.78 10.49 -22.35
C SER A 909 -6.69 11.18 -20.98
N ILE A 910 -5.78 12.14 -20.82
CA ILE A 910 -5.69 12.98 -19.63
C ILE A 910 -6.88 13.95 -19.51
N VAL A 911 -7.33 14.50 -20.65
CA VAL A 911 -8.56 15.30 -20.76
C VAL A 911 -9.48 14.60 -21.75
N GLN A 912 -10.61 14.07 -21.26
CA GLN A 912 -11.48 13.19 -22.05
C GLN A 912 -12.42 14.03 -22.93
N ALA A 913 -12.40 13.81 -24.24
CA ALA A 913 -13.24 14.53 -25.19
C ALA A 913 -14.74 14.18 -25.07
N GLU A 914 -15.05 12.92 -24.73
CA GLU A 914 -16.39 12.46 -24.37
C GLU A 914 -16.32 11.54 -23.14
N THR A 915 -17.24 11.68 -22.19
CA THR A 915 -17.41 10.77 -21.05
C THR A 915 -18.86 10.31 -20.92
N LEU A 916 -19.10 9.24 -20.15
CA LEU A 916 -20.42 8.67 -19.84
C LEU A 916 -20.46 8.16 -18.41
N VAL A 917 -21.38 8.70 -17.61
CA VAL A 917 -21.73 8.20 -16.28
C VAL A 917 -23.12 7.56 -16.33
N VAL A 918 -23.21 6.25 -16.06
CA VAL A 918 -24.46 5.50 -16.03
C VAL A 918 -24.87 5.21 -14.60
N ASN A 919 -25.92 5.88 -14.13
CA ASN A 919 -26.51 5.68 -12.81
C ASN A 919 -27.59 4.59 -12.84
N PHE A 920 -27.44 3.55 -12.01
CA PHE A 920 -28.39 2.45 -11.86
C PHE A 920 -29.17 2.57 -10.56
N SER A 921 -30.49 2.38 -10.60
CA SER A 921 -31.34 2.37 -9.40
C SER A 921 -32.45 1.33 -9.50
N VAL A 922 -32.71 0.59 -8.42
CA VAL A 922 -33.75 -0.44 -8.32
C VAL A 922 -34.65 -0.13 -7.14
N GLU A 923 -35.93 0.03 -7.42
CA GLU A 923 -37.00 0.20 -6.43
C GLU A 923 -38.26 -0.50 -6.94
N LYS A 924 -39.13 -0.98 -6.04
CA LYS A 924 -40.49 -1.44 -6.40
C LYS A 924 -40.46 -2.46 -7.56
N SER A 925 -39.46 -3.35 -7.51
CA SER A 925 -39.20 -4.38 -8.51
C SER A 925 -38.95 -3.84 -9.93
N SER A 926 -38.33 -2.65 -10.03
CA SER A 926 -38.03 -1.94 -11.28
C SER A 926 -36.60 -1.41 -11.32
N LEU A 927 -35.77 -1.97 -12.21
CA LEU A 927 -34.46 -1.43 -12.58
C LEU A 927 -34.63 -0.24 -13.52
N ARG A 928 -34.01 0.89 -13.18
CA ARG A 928 -34.00 2.14 -13.94
C ARG A 928 -32.57 2.57 -14.18
N VAL A 929 -32.24 2.80 -15.45
CA VAL A 929 -30.93 3.26 -15.92
C VAL A 929 -31.01 4.75 -16.29
N LYS A 930 -30.05 5.53 -15.82
CA LYS A 930 -29.90 6.97 -16.06
C LYS A 930 -28.49 7.29 -16.58
N PRO A 931 -28.24 7.16 -17.89
CA PRO A 931 -27.00 7.59 -18.50
C PRO A 931 -26.94 9.12 -18.64
N GLN A 932 -25.75 9.69 -18.46
CA GLN A 932 -25.43 11.11 -18.57
C GLN A 932 -24.03 11.27 -19.20
N GLY A 933 -23.86 12.23 -20.11
CA GLY A 933 -22.60 12.43 -20.84
C GLY A 933 -22.77 12.39 -22.36
N SER A 934 -21.65 12.40 -23.08
CA SER A 934 -21.58 12.41 -24.55
C SER A 934 -21.05 11.11 -25.17
N TYR A 935 -20.26 10.32 -24.43
CA TYR A 935 -19.55 9.15 -24.95
C TYR A 935 -20.50 8.10 -25.49
N LYS A 936 -20.24 7.62 -26.71
CA LYS A 936 -21.11 6.71 -27.46
C LYS A 936 -20.50 5.32 -27.49
N ASP A 937 -20.75 4.57 -26.42
CA ASP A 937 -20.50 3.13 -26.42
C ASP A 937 -21.38 2.44 -27.48
N THR A 938 -20.80 1.50 -28.22
CA THR A 938 -21.46 0.70 -29.26
C THR A 938 -21.57 -0.79 -28.88
N ASN A 939 -20.98 -1.20 -27.75
CA ASN A 939 -21.06 -2.56 -27.23
C ASN A 939 -22.50 -2.90 -26.83
N SER A 940 -22.92 -4.14 -27.09
CA SER A 940 -24.25 -4.61 -26.72
C SER A 940 -24.35 -4.91 -25.23
N LEU A 941 -25.49 -4.60 -24.61
CA LEU A 941 -25.89 -5.26 -23.36
C LEU A 941 -26.37 -6.67 -23.70
N LYS A 942 -25.70 -7.68 -23.16
CA LYS A 942 -25.91 -9.11 -23.43
C LYS A 942 -26.79 -9.79 -22.38
N GLN A 943 -26.55 -9.50 -21.10
CA GLN A 943 -27.28 -10.14 -20.00
C GLN A 943 -27.55 -9.18 -18.82
N VAL A 944 -28.73 -9.33 -18.21
CA VAL A 944 -29.03 -8.77 -16.88
C VAL A 944 -29.37 -9.92 -15.93
N THR A 945 -28.67 -10.01 -14.81
CA THR A 945 -28.86 -11.01 -13.76
C THR A 945 -29.28 -10.30 -12.47
N VAL A 946 -30.44 -10.66 -11.91
CA VAL A 946 -31.00 -10.06 -10.68
C VAL A 946 -31.10 -11.13 -9.59
N LEU A 947 -30.47 -10.89 -8.44
CA LEU A 947 -30.37 -11.83 -7.32
C LEU A 947 -31.32 -11.46 -6.18
N GLY A 948 -31.79 -12.44 -5.41
CA GLY A 948 -32.74 -12.21 -4.30
C GLY A 948 -34.20 -12.02 -4.75
N VAL A 949 -34.53 -12.44 -5.96
CA VAL A 949 -35.84 -12.24 -6.58
C VAL A 949 -36.84 -13.28 -6.08
N THR A 950 -38.00 -12.82 -5.60
CA THR A 950 -39.14 -13.69 -5.27
C THR A 950 -39.88 -14.15 -6.54
N PRO A 951 -40.54 -15.33 -6.56
CA PRO A 951 -41.13 -15.89 -7.78
C PRO A 951 -42.04 -14.94 -8.57
N ILE A 952 -41.71 -14.75 -9.85
CA ILE A 952 -42.29 -13.70 -10.71
C ILE A 952 -43.39 -14.23 -11.63
N SER A 953 -44.33 -13.37 -12.05
CA SER A 953 -45.36 -13.73 -13.05
C SER A 953 -45.09 -13.19 -14.45
N GLY A 954 -44.02 -12.43 -14.63
CA GLY A 954 -43.55 -11.93 -15.93
C GLY A 954 -42.56 -10.77 -15.79
N VAL A 955 -41.73 -10.62 -16.82
CA VAL A 955 -40.78 -9.52 -17.00
C VAL A 955 -41.33 -8.55 -18.05
N SER A 956 -41.03 -7.26 -17.91
CA SER A 956 -41.27 -6.26 -18.95
C SER A 956 -40.08 -5.32 -19.11
N LEU A 957 -39.78 -4.94 -20.35
CA LEU A 957 -38.71 -4.04 -20.76
C LEU A 957 -39.34 -2.81 -21.43
N ASN A 958 -39.03 -1.61 -20.94
CA ASN A 958 -39.54 -0.33 -21.47
C ASN A 958 -41.08 -0.30 -21.66
N GLY A 959 -41.79 -0.98 -20.75
CA GLY A 959 -43.26 -1.10 -20.76
C GLY A 959 -43.84 -2.19 -21.67
N ARG A 960 -43.02 -2.94 -22.42
CA ARG A 960 -43.43 -4.11 -23.21
C ARG A 960 -43.16 -5.40 -22.43
N SER A 961 -44.13 -6.30 -22.32
CA SER A 961 -43.94 -7.60 -21.66
C SER A 961 -43.07 -8.55 -22.50
N LEU A 962 -42.10 -9.21 -21.88
CA LEU A 962 -41.24 -10.19 -22.53
C LEU A 962 -41.87 -11.60 -22.45
N VAL A 963 -42.14 -12.18 -23.62
CA VAL A 963 -42.75 -13.53 -23.74
C VAL A 963 -41.72 -14.66 -23.67
N SER A 964 -40.46 -14.33 -23.95
CA SER A 964 -39.27 -15.20 -23.92
C SER A 964 -38.04 -14.33 -23.64
N GLY A 965 -36.84 -14.93 -23.60
CA GLY A 965 -35.59 -14.20 -23.31
C GLY A 965 -35.33 -13.95 -21.82
N TRP A 966 -36.00 -14.70 -20.93
CA TRP A 966 -35.71 -14.66 -19.49
C TRP A 966 -35.99 -16.00 -18.82
N GLU A 967 -35.28 -16.26 -17.72
CA GLU A 967 -35.34 -17.47 -16.90
C GLU A 967 -35.34 -17.07 -15.42
N PHE A 968 -36.20 -17.72 -14.62
CA PHE A 968 -36.19 -17.58 -13.16
C PHE A 968 -35.73 -18.90 -12.52
N ILE A 969 -34.55 -18.88 -11.92
CA ILE A 969 -33.91 -20.01 -11.23
C ILE A 969 -34.42 -20.00 -9.79
N TRP A 970 -35.37 -20.88 -9.50
CA TRP A 970 -36.14 -20.89 -8.25
C TRP A 970 -35.33 -21.42 -7.06
N GLU A 971 -34.31 -22.23 -7.33
CA GLU A 971 -33.41 -22.83 -6.35
C GLU A 971 -32.62 -21.75 -5.59
N ILE A 972 -32.15 -20.73 -6.31
CA ILE A 972 -31.23 -19.69 -5.83
C ILE A 972 -31.89 -18.30 -5.75
N GLY A 973 -33.09 -18.14 -6.30
CA GLY A 973 -33.81 -16.86 -6.33
C GLY A 973 -33.21 -15.85 -7.32
N ALA A 974 -32.75 -16.31 -8.49
CA ALA A 974 -32.14 -15.45 -9.51
C ALA A 974 -33.02 -15.34 -10.76
N LEU A 975 -33.13 -14.13 -11.30
CA LEU A 975 -33.72 -13.84 -12.61
C LEU A 975 -32.62 -13.51 -13.60
N LYS A 976 -32.48 -14.30 -14.66
CA LYS A 976 -31.59 -14.03 -15.80
C LYS A 976 -32.42 -13.53 -16.99
N ILE A 977 -31.94 -12.49 -17.65
CA ILE A 977 -32.59 -11.87 -18.82
C ILE A 977 -31.55 -11.79 -19.94
N ASP A 978 -31.82 -12.48 -21.04
CA ASP A 978 -31.04 -12.44 -22.28
C ASP A 978 -31.49 -11.25 -23.12
N MET A 979 -30.57 -10.31 -23.31
CA MET A 979 -30.81 -9.05 -24.00
C MET A 979 -30.45 -9.14 -25.49
N THR A 980 -29.75 -10.20 -25.92
CA THR A 980 -29.27 -10.36 -27.31
C THR A 980 -30.40 -10.58 -28.32
N SER A 981 -31.53 -11.14 -27.87
CA SER A 981 -32.72 -11.38 -28.69
C SER A 981 -33.59 -10.14 -28.91
N HIS A 982 -33.16 -8.96 -28.44
CA HIS A 982 -33.91 -7.71 -28.52
C HIS A 982 -33.14 -6.73 -29.40
N THR A 983 -33.81 -6.21 -30.43
CA THR A 983 -33.15 -5.47 -31.52
C THR A 983 -32.42 -4.24 -31.03
N ALA A 984 -31.30 -3.93 -31.69
CA ALA A 984 -30.53 -2.73 -31.43
C ALA A 984 -31.41 -1.46 -31.39
N ASP A 985 -32.45 -1.33 -32.21
CA ASP A 985 -33.38 -0.19 -32.20
C ASP A 985 -34.18 0.03 -30.89
N ASP A 986 -34.22 -0.93 -29.95
CA ASP A 986 -34.76 -0.71 -28.59
C ASP A 986 -33.70 -0.17 -27.61
N PHE A 987 -32.44 -0.02 -28.04
CA PHE A 987 -31.28 0.48 -27.29
C PHE A 987 -30.43 1.55 -28.00
N VAL A 988 -30.48 1.66 -29.33
CA VAL A 988 -29.80 2.68 -30.16
C VAL A 988 -30.57 3.99 -30.05
N PHE A 989 -30.45 4.61 -28.88
CA PHE A 989 -31.01 5.91 -28.59
C PHE A 989 -30.00 6.79 -27.88
N PHE A 990 -29.88 8.02 -28.38
CA PHE A 990 -29.33 9.15 -27.64
C PHE A 990 -29.84 9.13 -26.20
N LEU A 991 -28.90 9.10 -25.27
CA LEU A 991 -29.07 8.90 -23.83
C LEU A 991 -30.19 9.80 -23.27
N ARG A 992 -31.38 9.24 -23.10
CA ARG A 992 -32.58 9.94 -22.60
C ARG A 992 -33.32 9.08 -21.57
N PRO A 993 -33.97 9.70 -20.57
CA PRO A 993 -34.28 9.02 -19.32
C PRO A 993 -35.46 8.05 -19.42
N LYS A 994 -35.29 6.91 -18.72
CA LYS A 994 -36.19 5.75 -18.55
C LYS A 994 -35.98 4.59 -19.54
N ILE A 995 -34.91 3.84 -19.31
CA ILE A 995 -35.11 2.40 -19.21
C ILE A 995 -35.91 2.14 -17.93
N SER A 996 -36.95 1.31 -18.01
CA SER A 996 -37.63 0.76 -16.84
C SER A 996 -37.96 -0.70 -17.09
N LEU A 997 -37.20 -1.59 -16.47
CA LEU A 997 -37.64 -2.96 -16.27
C LEU A 997 -38.80 -2.93 -15.26
N GLN A 998 -39.83 -3.76 -15.39
CA GLN A 998 -40.79 -3.96 -14.30
C GLN A 998 -41.14 -5.44 -14.17
N VAL A 999 -40.79 -6.00 -13.01
CA VAL A 999 -41.16 -7.35 -12.58
C VAL A 999 -42.55 -7.29 -11.93
N VAL A 1000 -43.50 -8.09 -12.44
CA VAL A 1000 -44.87 -8.11 -11.93
C VAL A 1000 -45.10 -9.36 -11.08
N GLY A 1001 -45.36 -9.17 -9.79
CA GLY A 1001 -45.79 -10.22 -8.87
C GLY A 1001 -47.31 -10.24 -8.66
N ARG A 1002 -47.88 -11.44 -8.54
CA ARG A 1002 -49.21 -11.67 -7.94
C ARG A 1002 -49.11 -12.74 -6.89
N ILE A 1003 -49.64 -12.46 -5.69
CA ILE A 1003 -49.89 -13.49 -4.69
C ILE A 1003 -51.03 -14.38 -5.21
N ALA A 1004 -50.69 -15.50 -5.82
CA ALA A 1004 -51.63 -16.53 -6.23
C ALA A 1004 -51.76 -17.57 -5.11
N SER A 1005 -52.74 -17.38 -4.22
CA SER A 1005 -53.07 -18.37 -3.19
C SER A 1005 -53.54 -19.68 -3.84
N LEU A 1006 -52.69 -20.70 -3.83
CA LEU A 1006 -53.02 -22.03 -4.35
C LEU A 1006 -54.18 -22.64 -3.53
N PRO A 1007 -55.27 -23.10 -4.17
CA PRO A 1007 -56.34 -23.80 -3.46
C PRO A 1007 -55.87 -25.21 -3.07
N VAL A 1008 -55.98 -25.54 -1.78
CA VAL A 1008 -55.68 -26.89 -1.27
C VAL A 1008 -56.64 -27.91 -1.90
N LEU A 1009 -56.08 -28.94 -2.53
CA LEU A 1009 -56.81 -30.12 -3.01
C LEU A 1009 -57.14 -31.04 -1.82
N PRO A 1010 -58.42 -31.27 -1.47
CA PRO A 1010 -58.80 -32.25 -0.47
C PRO A 1010 -59.02 -33.63 -1.11
N LEU A 1011 -58.45 -34.68 -0.51
CA LEU A 1011 -58.81 -36.06 -0.84
C LEU A 1011 -60.32 -36.30 -0.59
N HIS A 1012 -60.91 -37.23 -1.34
CA HIS A 1012 -62.29 -37.69 -1.14
C HIS A 1012 -62.33 -39.22 -1.00
N LEU A 1013 -62.84 -39.71 0.12
CA LEU A 1013 -63.29 -41.10 0.27
C LEU A 1013 -64.54 -41.16 1.19
N PHE A 1014 -65.68 -41.41 0.56
CA PHE A 1014 -66.93 -41.97 1.12
C PHE A 1014 -67.78 -41.10 2.10
N PRO A 1015 -69.10 -41.39 2.24
CA PRO A 1015 -70.12 -40.33 2.34
C PRO A 1015 -71.16 -40.48 3.48
N GLU A 1016 -72.07 -39.51 3.63
CA GLU A 1016 -73.54 -39.72 3.78
C GLU A 1016 -74.36 -38.39 3.78
N ASP A 1017 -75.64 -38.49 3.39
CA ASP A 1017 -76.85 -37.68 3.68
C ASP A 1017 -76.93 -36.12 3.64
N ILE A 1018 -77.41 -35.59 2.49
CA ILE A 1018 -78.80 -35.09 2.26
C ILE A 1018 -79.62 -34.58 3.50
N PRO A 1019 -80.34 -33.43 3.48
CA PRO A 1019 -80.24 -32.23 2.62
C PRO A 1019 -80.57 -30.85 3.29
N ALA A 1020 -80.46 -29.77 2.50
CA ALA A 1020 -81.32 -28.56 2.42
C ALA A 1020 -81.85 -27.81 3.69
N PHE A 1021 -81.70 -26.48 3.68
CA PHE A 1021 -82.82 -25.59 3.30
C PHE A 1021 -82.31 -24.24 2.73
N ALA A 1022 -83.21 -23.40 2.21
CA ALA A 1022 -82.88 -22.22 1.40
C ALA A 1022 -83.60 -20.93 1.87
N ILE A 1023 -83.46 -19.85 1.08
CA ILE A 1023 -84.06 -18.49 1.21
C ILE A 1023 -83.24 -17.54 2.13
N GLY A 1024 -82.80 -16.34 1.72
CA GLY A 1024 -82.68 -15.75 0.38
C GLY A 1024 -83.07 -14.26 0.30
N ARG A 1025 -82.53 -13.53 -0.72
CA ARG A 1025 -83.04 -12.26 -1.34
C ARG A 1025 -83.27 -11.02 -0.41
N ARG A 1026 -82.98 -9.76 -0.80
CA ARG A 1026 -82.49 -9.14 -2.06
C ARG A 1026 -82.15 -7.64 -1.83
N GLY A 1027 -80.97 -7.19 -2.26
CA GLY A 1027 -80.73 -5.85 -2.88
C GLY A 1027 -81.01 -4.56 -2.08
N ALA A 1028 -80.78 -3.36 -2.65
CA ALA A 1028 -79.94 -2.97 -3.80
C ALA A 1028 -79.84 -1.42 -3.93
N ARG A 1029 -78.71 -0.92 -4.50
CA ARG A 1029 -78.44 0.46 -5.02
C ARG A 1029 -78.27 1.57 -3.95
N GLU A 1030 -77.20 2.37 -3.93
CA GLU A 1030 -76.65 3.34 -4.95
C GLU A 1030 -77.53 4.61 -5.11
N PRO A 1031 -76.97 5.83 -5.34
CA PRO A 1031 -75.66 6.10 -5.98
C PRO A 1031 -74.73 7.18 -5.37
N ILE A 1032 -73.42 7.03 -5.65
CA ILE A 1032 -72.44 7.97 -6.26
C ILE A 1032 -72.60 9.52 -6.04
N ILE A 1033 -71.51 10.21 -5.61
CA ILE A 1033 -70.82 11.36 -6.28
C ILE A 1033 -69.84 12.13 -5.34
N ASP A 1034 -68.54 11.88 -5.57
CA ASP A 1034 -67.41 12.83 -5.78
C ASP A 1034 -66.84 13.80 -4.70
N ARG A 1035 -65.48 13.89 -4.76
CA ARG A 1035 -64.56 15.03 -4.61
C ARG A 1035 -63.97 15.49 -3.25
N SER A 1036 -62.63 15.48 -3.24
CA SER A 1036 -61.67 16.34 -2.49
C SER A 1036 -61.54 16.21 -0.95
N ALA A 1037 -60.43 16.60 -0.31
CA ALA A 1037 -59.01 16.61 -0.69
C ALA A 1037 -58.12 16.89 0.55
N SER A 1038 -56.84 16.47 0.52
CA SER A 1038 -55.66 17.00 1.26
C SER A 1038 -55.69 17.20 2.80
N LYS A 1039 -54.65 16.67 3.48
CA LYS A 1039 -53.76 17.29 4.53
C LYS A 1039 -54.41 18.23 5.60
N ALA A 1040 -54.09 18.17 6.89
CA ALA A 1040 -52.83 17.78 7.55
C ALA A 1040 -52.96 17.52 9.08
N SER A 1041 -51.94 16.87 9.65
CA SER A 1041 -51.32 17.09 10.99
C SER A 1041 -52.17 17.34 12.26
N GLU A 1042 -52.13 16.37 13.18
CA GLU A 1042 -52.25 16.51 14.64
C GLU A 1042 -51.27 15.51 15.32
N GLY A 1043 -50.84 15.66 16.60
CA GLY A 1043 -51.20 16.74 17.52
C GLY A 1043 -50.86 16.63 19.03
N VAL A 1044 -49.97 15.73 19.48
CA VAL A 1044 -49.38 15.72 20.86
C VAL A 1044 -50.31 15.31 22.04
N ALA A 1045 -49.70 14.89 23.16
CA ALA A 1045 -50.23 14.56 24.52
C ALA A 1045 -50.91 13.16 24.71
N VAL A 1046 -50.66 12.30 25.74
CA VAL A 1046 -50.10 12.35 27.13
C VAL A 1046 -51.13 12.79 28.21
N PRO A 1047 -51.25 12.17 29.43
CA PRO A 1047 -50.94 10.81 29.97
C PRO A 1047 -52.25 10.16 30.55
N PRO A 1048 -52.42 9.60 31.80
CA PRO A 1048 -51.59 8.77 32.72
C PRO A 1048 -52.28 7.51 33.36
N ALA A 1049 -51.48 6.61 33.96
CA ALA A 1049 -51.76 5.69 35.12
C ALA A 1049 -52.82 4.54 35.00
N GLY A 1050 -52.74 3.42 35.75
CA GLY A 1050 -51.61 2.87 36.53
C GLY A 1050 -51.94 1.79 37.62
N ARG A 1051 -50.96 0.91 37.91
CA ARG A 1051 -50.73 0.07 39.15
C ARG A 1051 -51.52 -1.26 39.45
N ARG A 1052 -50.74 -2.34 39.70
CA ARG A 1052 -50.90 -3.46 40.70
C ARG A 1052 -51.94 -4.58 40.42
N HIS A 1053 -51.83 -5.86 40.86
CA HIS A 1053 -50.81 -6.67 41.59
C HIS A 1053 -51.01 -8.21 41.33
N ILE A 1054 -49.91 -9.01 41.24
CA ILE A 1054 -49.54 -10.30 41.94
C ILE A 1054 -50.67 -11.15 42.61
N PRO A 1055 -50.73 -12.54 42.60
CA PRO A 1055 -49.62 -13.57 42.61
C PRO A 1055 -49.76 -14.92 41.78
N VAL A 1056 -48.72 -15.77 41.93
CA VAL A 1056 -48.46 -17.23 41.62
C VAL A 1056 -49.44 -18.27 42.26
N PRO A 1057 -49.41 -19.65 42.07
CA PRO A 1057 -48.28 -20.57 41.69
C PRO A 1057 -48.50 -21.92 40.87
N PHE A 1058 -47.39 -22.46 40.32
CA PHE A 1058 -46.89 -23.88 40.14
C PHE A 1058 -47.64 -25.12 39.55
N SER A 1059 -46.85 -25.90 38.77
CA SER A 1059 -46.82 -27.40 38.55
C SER A 1059 -47.88 -28.12 37.67
N GLY A 1060 -47.60 -29.24 36.96
CA GLY A 1060 -46.31 -29.90 36.61
C GLY A 1060 -46.36 -31.40 36.15
N ALA A 1061 -45.47 -31.81 35.23
CA ALA A 1061 -45.09 -33.21 34.84
C ALA A 1061 -46.19 -34.13 34.17
N GLN A 1062 -45.98 -35.34 33.61
CA GLN A 1062 -44.92 -36.40 33.63
C GLN A 1062 -44.80 -37.16 32.26
N VAL A 1063 -43.59 -37.50 31.75
CA VAL A 1063 -42.81 -38.79 31.79
C VAL A 1063 -43.22 -39.95 30.84
N ALA A 1064 -42.25 -40.44 30.04
CA ALA A 1064 -41.83 -41.85 29.87
C ALA A 1064 -40.62 -41.99 28.88
N LEU A 1065 -40.00 -43.18 28.69
CA LEU A 1065 -38.89 -43.75 29.51
C LEU A 1065 -38.15 -44.91 28.79
N VAL A 1066 -37.07 -45.46 29.41
CA VAL A 1066 -36.44 -46.81 29.19
C VAL A 1066 -35.63 -47.01 27.89
N GLU A 1067 -34.48 -47.71 27.77
CA GLU A 1067 -33.31 -48.14 28.61
C GLU A 1067 -32.14 -48.48 27.61
N LEU A 1068 -30.81 -48.50 27.89
CA LEU A 1068 -29.91 -49.22 28.84
C LEU A 1068 -29.67 -50.72 28.51
N PRO A 1069 -28.59 -51.40 28.99
CA PRO A 1069 -27.83 -51.35 30.28
C PRO A 1069 -26.70 -50.28 30.32
N LEU A 1070 -25.72 -50.12 31.24
CA LEU A 1070 -25.32 -50.31 32.69
C LEU A 1070 -23.80 -49.88 32.73
N VAL A 1071 -22.92 -49.71 33.75
CA VAL A 1071 -22.72 -49.76 35.25
C VAL A 1071 -21.25 -49.23 35.44
N GLU A 1072 -20.68 -48.57 36.47
CA GLU A 1072 -20.86 -47.93 37.82
C GLU A 1072 -19.58 -47.03 38.01
N HIS A 1073 -19.18 -46.26 39.05
CA HIS A 1073 -19.55 -45.70 40.38
C HIS A 1073 -18.47 -44.58 40.65
N ASP A 1074 -18.48 -43.58 41.55
CA ASP A 1074 -19.44 -43.04 42.55
C ASP A 1074 -19.11 -41.52 42.83
N ALA A 1075 -19.19 -41.02 44.07
CA ALA A 1075 -19.02 -39.60 44.48
C ALA A 1075 -18.25 -39.50 45.87
N PRO A 1076 -18.26 -38.44 46.74
CA PRO A 1076 -19.09 -37.21 46.76
C PRO A 1076 -18.49 -35.85 47.31
N LEU A 1077 -19.22 -34.75 47.01
CA LEU A 1077 -19.62 -33.60 47.88
C LEU A 1077 -18.66 -32.47 48.40
N LEU A 1078 -19.24 -31.25 48.37
CA LEU A 1078 -19.19 -30.08 49.30
C LEU A 1078 -18.44 -28.75 48.98
N LEU A 1079 -19.10 -27.66 49.42
CA LEU A 1079 -18.83 -26.20 49.48
C LEU A 1079 -19.73 -25.65 50.65
N PRO A 1080 -19.68 -24.37 51.14
CA PRO A 1080 -18.76 -23.23 50.92
C PRO A 1080 -18.33 -22.46 52.23
N ALA A 1081 -17.73 -21.25 52.08
CA ALA A 1081 -18.08 -19.98 52.78
C ALA A 1081 -17.10 -19.28 53.78
N HIS A 1082 -17.18 -17.92 53.77
CA HIS A 1082 -16.74 -16.90 54.77
C HIS A 1082 -15.22 -16.57 54.94
N ALA A 1083 -14.78 -15.33 55.26
CA ALA A 1083 -15.41 -13.99 55.27
C ALA A 1083 -14.39 -12.82 55.48
N LEU A 1084 -14.82 -11.57 55.25
CA LEU A 1084 -14.30 -10.29 55.80
C LEU A 1084 -15.19 -9.85 57.01
N PRO A 1085 -14.90 -8.82 57.88
CA PRO A 1085 -14.08 -7.60 57.64
C PRO A 1085 -13.30 -7.04 58.89
N HIS A 1086 -12.96 -5.74 58.85
CA HIS A 1086 -12.47 -4.81 59.91
C HIS A 1086 -10.95 -4.79 60.26
N VAL A 1087 -10.36 -3.70 60.81
CA VAL A 1087 -10.38 -2.22 60.57
C VAL A 1087 -9.51 -1.49 61.64
N ALA A 1088 -8.85 -0.38 61.27
CA ALA A 1088 -8.19 0.66 62.09
C ALA A 1088 -6.85 0.34 62.83
N GLY A 1089 -5.93 1.34 62.90
CA GLY A 1089 -4.73 1.27 63.76
C GLY A 1089 -3.51 2.16 63.44
N GLU A 1090 -3.64 3.50 63.39
CA GLU A 1090 -2.52 4.46 63.52
C GLU A 1090 -2.48 5.05 64.96
N PRO A 1091 -1.46 5.80 65.43
CA PRO A 1091 -0.02 5.91 65.09
C PRO A 1091 0.83 5.74 66.41
N PRO A 1092 1.82 6.57 66.86
CA PRO A 1092 2.94 7.31 66.23
C PRO A 1092 4.33 7.09 66.93
N GLY A 1093 5.44 7.67 66.38
CA GLY A 1093 6.39 8.47 67.21
C GLY A 1093 7.92 8.20 67.18
N ALA A 1094 8.69 9.25 66.85
CA ALA A 1094 10.12 9.52 67.14
C ALA A 1094 11.22 8.57 66.57
N GLY A 1095 12.48 9.00 66.32
CA GLY A 1095 13.08 10.35 66.34
C GLY A 1095 14.56 10.37 66.79
N LEU A 1096 15.39 11.29 66.26
CA LEU A 1096 16.84 11.54 66.57
C LEU A 1096 17.84 10.45 66.04
N ALA A 1097 19.10 10.74 65.66
CA ALA A 1097 19.80 12.01 65.35
C ALA A 1097 21.13 11.77 64.58
N ASP A 1098 21.64 12.83 63.94
CA ASP A 1098 23.03 13.21 63.61
C ASP A 1098 24.17 12.18 63.53
N ALA A 1099 24.95 12.22 62.43
CA ALA A 1099 26.33 12.75 62.45
C ALA A 1099 26.94 12.91 61.05
N VAL A 1100 27.60 14.04 60.80
CA VAL A 1100 28.53 14.26 59.67
C VAL A 1100 29.94 14.44 60.24
N PRO A 1101 30.99 13.91 59.57
CA PRO A 1101 32.13 14.77 59.29
C PRO A 1101 32.74 14.55 57.89
N VAL A 1102 32.94 15.65 57.17
CA VAL A 1102 33.89 15.75 56.04
C VAL A 1102 35.10 16.55 56.54
N PRO A 1103 36.33 16.13 56.20
CA PRO A 1103 37.26 17.11 55.62
C PRO A 1103 38.12 16.52 54.49
N GLY A 1104 38.45 17.35 53.49
CA GLY A 1104 39.62 17.16 52.61
C GLY A 1104 40.89 17.81 53.21
N PRO A 1105 41.86 18.31 52.41
CA PRO A 1105 41.91 18.34 50.94
C PRO A 1105 43.29 17.97 50.31
N ALA A 1106 43.34 17.98 48.96
CA ALA A 1106 44.44 18.34 48.05
C ALA A 1106 45.90 17.83 48.22
N HIS A 1107 46.52 17.41 47.09
CA HIS A 1107 47.85 17.88 46.66
C HIS A 1107 48.17 17.48 45.19
N ASP A 1108 48.99 18.29 44.51
CA ASP A 1108 49.41 18.17 43.10
C ASP A 1108 50.74 17.40 42.87
N VAL A 1109 51.12 17.28 41.58
CA VAL A 1109 52.46 17.06 41.00
C VAL A 1109 53.01 15.62 40.94
N ALA A 1110 53.20 15.09 39.71
CA ALA A 1110 54.53 14.80 39.12
C ALA A 1110 54.45 13.95 37.82
N ASP A 1111 55.24 14.30 36.80
CA ASP A 1111 55.55 13.44 35.65
C ASP A 1111 56.50 12.29 36.04
N VAL A 1112 56.37 11.14 35.37
CA VAL A 1112 57.51 10.21 35.15
C VAL A 1112 57.43 9.64 33.72
N ASP A 1113 58.31 10.13 32.86
CA ASP A 1113 58.64 9.49 31.57
C ASP A 1113 59.70 8.38 31.80
N LEU A 1114 59.63 7.28 31.03
CA LEU A 1114 60.58 6.18 31.13
C LEU A 1114 60.66 5.34 29.83
N ALA A 1115 61.59 5.72 28.96
CA ALA A 1115 61.87 5.00 27.71
C ALA A 1115 62.95 3.91 27.84
N GLY A 1116 62.91 2.91 26.94
CA GLY A 1116 64.13 2.30 26.38
C GLY A 1116 64.38 0.80 26.63
N LEU A 1117 64.28 0.00 25.56
CA LEU A 1117 64.98 -1.27 25.27
C LEU A 1117 64.56 -1.68 23.84
N LEU A 1118 65.28 -1.31 22.77
CA LEU A 1118 66.57 -1.81 22.25
C LEU A 1118 66.42 -2.86 21.13
N VAL A 1119 67.06 -2.57 19.99
CA VAL A 1119 67.10 -3.28 18.70
C VAL A 1119 68.38 -4.14 18.63
N PRO A 1120 68.36 -5.39 18.10
CA PRO A 1120 68.76 -5.66 16.70
C PRO A 1120 68.07 -6.91 16.04
N GLU A 1121 68.33 -7.34 14.80
CA GLU A 1121 68.66 -6.75 13.46
C GLU A 1121 69.04 -7.92 12.49
N ALA A 1122 68.91 -7.76 11.16
CA ALA A 1122 69.30 -8.69 10.07
C ALA A 1122 68.58 -10.07 10.00
N GLY A 1123 68.51 -10.79 8.86
CA GLY A 1123 68.90 -10.58 7.44
C GLY A 1123 68.36 -11.79 6.62
N ALA A 1124 67.92 -11.69 5.35
CA ALA A 1124 68.64 -11.39 4.08
C ALA A 1124 68.86 -12.67 3.23
N GLU A 1125 68.92 -12.54 1.90
CA GLU A 1125 69.23 -13.58 0.87
C GLU A 1125 68.18 -14.72 0.66
N ASP A 1126 68.05 -15.39 -0.50
CA ASP A 1126 67.98 -14.98 -1.93
C ASP A 1126 67.64 -16.23 -2.82
N ASP A 1127 67.58 -16.07 -4.15
CA ASP A 1127 67.73 -17.08 -5.24
C ASP A 1127 66.70 -18.23 -5.49
N ASP A 1128 65.90 -18.05 -6.56
CA ASP A 1128 65.87 -18.83 -7.84
C ASP A 1128 65.45 -20.33 -8.03
N GLU A 1129 65.13 -20.60 -9.31
CA GLU A 1129 65.12 -21.86 -10.12
C GLU A 1129 64.05 -22.99 -9.91
N ASP A 1130 63.01 -22.92 -10.77
CA ASP A 1130 62.74 -23.80 -11.94
C ASP A 1130 62.17 -25.25 -11.91
N GLU A 1131 61.48 -25.53 -13.04
CA GLU A 1131 61.11 -26.77 -13.75
C GLU A 1131 60.61 -28.08 -13.06
N SER A 1132 59.36 -28.43 -13.44
CA SER A 1132 58.92 -29.78 -13.90
C SER A 1132 58.69 -30.91 -12.88
N GLY A 1133 58.12 -32.07 -13.31
CA GLY A 1133 58.02 -33.25 -12.43
C GLY A 1133 57.28 -34.52 -12.92
N ASP A 1134 56.17 -34.39 -13.68
CA ASP A 1134 55.45 -35.47 -14.38
C ASP A 1134 54.79 -36.64 -13.55
N GLY A 1135 53.86 -37.36 -14.20
CA GLY A 1135 53.28 -38.65 -13.77
C GLY A 1135 51.81 -38.62 -13.33
N GLY A 1136 50.83 -39.21 -14.05
CA GLY A 1136 50.87 -39.82 -15.38
C GLY A 1136 49.74 -40.86 -15.62
N GLU A 1137 49.19 -40.90 -16.84
CA GLU A 1137 48.25 -41.94 -17.39
C GLU A 1137 46.87 -42.09 -16.70
N GLY A 1138 45.80 -42.61 -17.34
CA GLY A 1138 45.60 -42.99 -18.75
C GLY A 1138 44.19 -43.60 -19.02
N TYR A 1139 43.60 -43.25 -20.17
CA TYR A 1139 42.30 -43.64 -20.78
C TYR A 1139 41.61 -44.98 -20.42
N VAL A 1140 40.26 -44.93 -20.38
CA VAL A 1140 39.33 -45.94 -20.95
C VAL A 1140 38.18 -45.22 -21.67
N GLU A 1141 37.60 -45.82 -22.72
CA GLU A 1141 36.64 -45.22 -23.68
C GLU A 1141 35.41 -46.15 -23.91
N LEU A 1142 34.53 -45.80 -24.87
CA LEU A 1142 33.46 -46.58 -25.55
C LEU A 1142 32.08 -46.61 -24.84
N SER A 1143 30.92 -46.51 -25.52
CA SER A 1143 30.56 -46.33 -26.96
C SER A 1143 29.02 -46.09 -27.07
N ALA A 1144 28.29 -45.90 -28.18
CA ALA A 1144 28.45 -45.93 -29.67
C ALA A 1144 27.17 -45.24 -30.26
N LEU A 1145 26.91 -44.98 -31.56
CA LEU A 1145 27.57 -44.79 -32.88
C LEU A 1145 26.42 -44.36 -33.86
N GLY A 1146 26.60 -43.75 -35.04
CA GLY A 1146 27.80 -43.27 -35.75
C GLY A 1146 27.50 -42.95 -37.24
N GLU A 1147 28.54 -42.50 -37.98
CA GLU A 1147 28.73 -42.60 -39.45
C GLU A 1147 27.82 -41.82 -40.45
N ALA A 1148 28.32 -41.29 -41.59
CA ALA A 1148 29.70 -41.08 -42.09
C ALA A 1148 29.77 -40.20 -43.38
N TRP A 1149 31.01 -39.96 -43.84
CA TRP A 1149 31.51 -39.47 -45.16
C TRP A 1149 32.03 -38.03 -45.28
N ARG A 1150 32.97 -37.84 -46.23
CA ARG A 1150 33.93 -36.71 -46.38
C ARG A 1150 33.85 -36.07 -47.77
N LEU A 1151 34.31 -34.81 -47.90
CA LEU A 1151 35.41 -34.37 -48.80
C LEU A 1151 35.70 -32.86 -48.62
N GLY A 1152 36.95 -32.44 -48.89
CA GLY A 1152 37.43 -31.03 -49.04
C GLY A 1152 38.41 -30.98 -50.23
N PRO A 1153 39.48 -30.16 -50.28
CA PRO A 1153 39.87 -28.95 -49.51
C PRO A 1153 39.87 -27.68 -50.46
N GLU A 1154 40.71 -26.61 -50.51
CA GLU A 1154 42.03 -26.17 -49.96
C GLU A 1154 42.16 -24.61 -49.90
N GLY A 1155 42.89 -24.08 -48.89
CA GLY A 1155 43.64 -22.78 -48.93
C GLY A 1155 42.88 -21.44 -48.82
N GLY A 1156 43.49 -20.31 -48.41
CA GLY A 1156 44.75 -20.09 -47.67
C GLY A 1156 45.71 -19.03 -48.23
N GLY A 1157 45.80 -17.83 -47.61
CA GLY A 1157 47.00 -16.96 -47.68
C GLY A 1157 46.82 -15.42 -47.73
N VAL A 1158 47.27 -14.74 -46.66
CA VAL A 1158 48.13 -13.53 -46.59
C VAL A 1158 47.90 -12.32 -47.54
N GLY A 1159 47.89 -11.10 -46.97
CA GLY A 1159 48.48 -9.92 -47.64
C GLY A 1159 47.85 -8.56 -47.31
N ASP A 1160 48.41 -7.84 -46.33
CA ASP A 1160 48.00 -6.49 -45.90
C ASP A 1160 48.44 -5.35 -46.85
N GLU A 1161 47.80 -4.17 -46.67
CA GLU A 1161 48.35 -2.81 -46.88
C GLU A 1161 48.81 -2.38 -48.32
N ASP A 1162 48.76 -1.11 -48.75
CA ASP A 1162 48.42 0.18 -48.13
C ASP A 1162 47.94 1.20 -49.21
N GLY A 1163 47.55 2.41 -48.82
CA GLY A 1163 47.81 3.62 -49.62
C GLY A 1163 46.64 4.17 -50.45
N GLY A 1164 45.78 4.98 -49.83
CA GLY A 1164 44.68 5.68 -50.51
C GLY A 1164 45.04 7.01 -51.19
N ALA A 1165 43.97 7.80 -51.46
CA ALA A 1165 43.94 9.15 -52.05
C ALA A 1165 44.27 9.29 -53.56
N ALA A 1166 43.71 10.24 -54.33
CA ALA A 1166 42.46 11.02 -54.26
C ALA A 1166 42.35 11.89 -55.55
N VAL A 1167 41.31 12.73 -55.63
CA VAL A 1167 41.16 13.91 -56.52
C VAL A 1167 40.73 13.67 -57.99
N LEU A 1168 39.43 13.95 -58.23
CA LEU A 1168 38.80 14.69 -59.36
C LEU A 1168 39.33 14.44 -60.79
N ASP A 1169 38.49 14.12 -61.79
CA ASP A 1169 37.51 15.08 -62.34
C ASP A 1169 36.46 14.44 -63.30
N GLY A 1170 35.25 15.03 -63.37
CA GLY A 1170 34.23 14.88 -64.44
C GLY A 1170 33.51 13.52 -64.67
N LEU A 1171 32.34 13.47 -65.36
CA LEU A 1171 31.44 14.55 -65.82
C LEU A 1171 30.06 13.99 -66.28
N GLY A 1172 28.98 14.75 -66.07
CA GLY A 1172 27.59 14.42 -66.45
C GLY A 1172 26.60 14.85 -65.36
N LEU A 1173 26.08 16.08 -65.28
CA LEU A 1173 25.40 16.93 -66.28
C LEU A 1173 24.05 16.32 -66.75
N ALA A 1174 22.91 17.03 -66.77
CA ALA A 1174 22.68 18.49 -66.74
C ALA A 1174 21.42 18.87 -65.90
N LEU A 1175 21.47 19.98 -65.14
CA LEU A 1175 20.81 21.30 -65.38
C LEU A 1175 19.26 21.23 -65.51
N ALA A 1176 18.41 21.89 -64.71
CA ALA A 1176 18.43 23.11 -63.87
C ALA A 1176 18.14 24.46 -64.58
N VAL A 1177 17.77 25.46 -63.77
CA VAL A 1177 17.44 26.89 -64.05
C VAL A 1177 15.94 27.22 -64.26
N SER A 1178 15.56 28.41 -63.80
CA SER A 1178 14.23 29.02 -63.65
C SER A 1178 13.97 30.13 -64.68
N GLU A 1179 12.88 30.90 -64.49
CA GLU A 1179 12.51 32.14 -65.23
C GLU A 1179 12.02 31.87 -66.69
N ASP A 1180 11.07 32.61 -67.28
CA ASP A 1180 10.38 33.83 -66.82
C ASP A 1180 8.98 34.06 -67.49
N GLU A 1181 8.27 35.07 -66.98
CA GLU A 1181 7.26 35.98 -67.63
C GLU A 1181 6.00 35.54 -68.44
N GLU A 1182 4.93 36.35 -68.24
CA GLU A 1182 3.81 36.77 -69.13
C GLU A 1182 2.84 35.76 -69.82
N GLY A 1183 1.63 36.23 -70.17
CA GLY A 1183 0.84 35.64 -71.27
C GLY A 1183 -0.70 35.56 -71.22
N ASP A 1184 -1.42 36.59 -70.74
CA ASP A 1184 -2.90 36.69 -70.83
C ASP A 1184 -3.46 36.55 -72.27
N VAL A 1185 -4.50 35.70 -72.49
CA VAL A 1185 -5.75 36.13 -73.19
C VAL A 1185 -7.00 35.29 -72.78
N GLY A 1186 -7.85 35.87 -71.93
CA GLY A 1186 -9.34 35.95 -71.99
C GLY A 1186 -10.31 34.78 -72.34
N GLY A 1187 -11.43 34.70 -71.59
CA GLY A 1187 -12.76 34.48 -72.20
C GLY A 1187 -13.91 33.83 -71.40
N LEU A 1188 -14.82 34.66 -70.81
CA LEU A 1188 -16.29 34.44 -70.65
C LEU A 1188 -16.77 33.24 -69.77
N LEU A 1189 -17.72 33.32 -68.82
CA LEU A 1189 -18.58 34.36 -68.17
C LEU A 1189 -18.69 33.94 -66.67
N GLY A 1190 -18.75 34.81 -65.65
CA GLY A 1190 -19.78 35.83 -65.36
C GLY A 1190 -20.90 35.22 -64.50
N LEU A 1191 -21.47 35.80 -63.43
CA LEU A 1191 -21.51 37.14 -62.78
C LEU A 1191 -21.91 36.88 -61.29
N GLU A 1192 -21.99 37.75 -60.25
CA GLU A 1192 -21.73 39.16 -59.83
C GLU A 1192 -22.08 39.15 -58.29
N ASP A 1193 -21.73 40.04 -57.33
CA ASP A 1193 -20.76 41.14 -57.09
C ASP A 1193 -20.95 41.54 -55.57
N GLY A 1194 -20.09 42.22 -54.79
CA GLY A 1194 -18.73 42.77 -54.92
C GLY A 1194 -18.36 43.69 -53.73
N GLY A 1195 -17.06 44.01 -53.55
CA GLY A 1195 -16.53 45.09 -52.68
C GLY A 1195 -16.15 44.75 -51.21
N GLY A 1196 -15.03 45.24 -50.65
CA GLY A 1196 -13.93 46.02 -51.26
C GLY A 1196 -12.81 46.47 -50.29
N ASP A 1197 -11.63 46.77 -50.86
CA ASP A 1197 -10.58 47.73 -50.44
C ASP A 1197 -9.78 47.57 -49.11
N ALA A 1198 -8.77 46.66 -49.12
CA ALA A 1198 -7.30 46.91 -49.25
C ALA A 1198 -6.63 48.26 -48.79
N PRO A 1199 -5.27 48.40 -48.71
CA PRO A 1199 -4.16 47.41 -48.72
C PRO A 1199 -2.96 47.61 -47.71
N GLY A 1200 -2.14 46.56 -47.52
CA GLY A 1200 -0.66 46.66 -47.38
C GLY A 1200 -0.02 46.70 -45.97
N VAL A 1201 1.30 46.43 -45.74
CA VAL A 1201 2.43 45.99 -46.60
C VAL A 1201 3.52 45.27 -45.72
N ASP A 1202 4.30 44.34 -46.32
CA ASP A 1202 5.60 43.76 -45.90
C ASP A 1202 5.79 42.85 -44.64
N ALA A 1203 6.90 42.08 -44.71
CA ALA A 1203 7.54 41.16 -43.74
C ALA A 1203 9.09 41.41 -43.81
N PRO A 1204 10.05 40.68 -43.17
CA PRO A 1204 9.94 39.43 -42.39
C PRO A 1204 10.85 39.29 -41.11
N GLY A 1205 10.72 38.16 -40.40
CA GLY A 1205 11.87 37.39 -39.85
C GLY A 1205 12.25 37.50 -38.36
N GLY A 1206 12.72 36.38 -37.78
CA GLY A 1206 13.83 36.37 -36.82
C GLY A 1206 13.58 36.16 -35.31
N TRP A 1207 13.44 34.89 -34.89
CA TRP A 1207 14.11 34.24 -33.72
C TRP A 1207 14.16 34.85 -32.28
N VAL A 1208 14.00 33.95 -31.29
CA VAL A 1208 14.28 34.03 -29.82
C VAL A 1208 13.38 34.94 -28.96
N GLY A 1209 12.80 34.37 -27.88
CA GLY A 1209 12.51 35.13 -26.65
C GLY A 1209 11.27 34.73 -25.84
N VAL A 1210 11.40 33.70 -24.99
CA VAL A 1210 10.69 33.48 -23.70
C VAL A 1210 9.21 33.87 -23.58
N VAL A 1211 8.32 32.88 -23.41
CA VAL A 1211 6.94 33.08 -22.94
C VAL A 1211 6.85 32.69 -21.46
N GLY A 1212 6.53 33.66 -20.59
CA GLY A 1212 6.13 33.38 -19.20
C GLY A 1212 4.65 33.00 -19.12
N PHE A 1213 4.31 32.08 -18.22
CA PHE A 1213 2.93 31.63 -17.99
C PHE A 1213 2.24 32.47 -16.91
N GLU A 1214 1.14 33.15 -17.28
CA GLU A 1214 0.00 33.59 -16.45
C GLU A 1214 -0.94 34.40 -17.37
N GLY A 1215 -2.27 34.30 -17.35
CA GLY A 1215 -3.17 33.36 -16.68
C GLY A 1215 -4.62 33.67 -17.09
N PHE A 1216 -5.50 32.68 -17.18
CA PHE A 1216 -6.96 32.91 -17.28
C PHE A 1216 -7.55 33.02 -15.86
N GLY A 1217 -8.52 33.88 -15.57
CA GLY A 1217 -9.21 34.86 -16.41
C GLY A 1217 -10.69 34.94 -16.05
N ALA A 1218 -11.11 35.99 -15.32
CA ALA A 1218 -12.49 36.14 -14.83
C ALA A 1218 -13.00 37.59 -14.92
N ASP A 1219 -14.01 37.83 -15.77
CA ASP A 1219 -14.76 39.08 -15.85
C ASP A 1219 -15.74 39.23 -14.66
N GLY A 1220 -15.84 40.43 -14.05
CA GLY A 1220 -16.56 40.54 -12.76
C GLY A 1220 -17.00 41.90 -12.19
N ALA A 1221 -17.27 42.92 -13.02
CA ALA A 1221 -18.09 44.12 -12.68
C ALA A 1221 -17.70 45.08 -11.52
N VAL A 1222 -17.02 46.19 -11.89
CA VAL A 1222 -17.38 47.62 -11.56
C VAL A 1222 -17.67 48.05 -10.10
N GLY A 1223 -16.85 48.99 -9.57
CA GLY A 1223 -17.35 50.02 -8.62
C GLY A 1223 -16.36 50.83 -7.76
N GLY A 1224 -16.04 52.08 -8.15
CA GLY A 1224 -15.45 53.16 -7.30
C GLY A 1224 -13.99 52.97 -6.83
N VAL A 1225 -12.96 53.72 -7.26
CA VAL A 1225 -12.72 55.19 -7.24
C VAL A 1225 -12.56 55.79 -5.83
N ASP A 1226 -11.30 55.81 -5.34
CA ASP A 1226 -10.58 56.95 -4.71
C ASP A 1226 -9.26 56.42 -4.07
N THR A 1227 -8.13 57.13 -3.90
CA THR A 1227 -7.29 58.04 -4.72
C THR A 1227 -6.08 58.46 -3.85
N VAL A 1228 -4.87 58.45 -4.43
CA VAL A 1228 -3.65 59.22 -4.03
C VAL A 1228 -2.82 58.80 -2.79
N GLY A 1229 -1.48 58.75 -2.99
CA GLY A 1229 -0.41 58.64 -1.96
C GLY A 1229 0.57 57.48 -2.23
N ALA A 1230 1.62 57.54 -3.07
CA ALA A 1230 2.67 58.56 -3.37
C ALA A 1230 3.95 58.40 -2.51
N ASP A 1231 5.11 58.69 -3.13
CA ASP A 1231 6.51 58.55 -2.66
C ASP A 1231 6.93 57.08 -2.35
N ALA A 1232 7.84 56.39 -3.05
CA ALA A 1232 8.96 56.72 -3.95
C ALA A 1232 10.23 57.27 -3.27
N ASP A 1233 11.26 56.42 -3.13
CA ASP A 1233 12.63 56.77 -3.53
C ASP A 1233 13.55 55.54 -3.69
N ALA A 1234 14.46 55.63 -4.66
CA ALA A 1234 15.61 54.76 -4.94
C ALA A 1234 16.83 55.71 -5.20
N PRO A 1235 18.02 55.33 -5.74
CA PRO A 1235 18.50 54.04 -6.24
C PRO A 1235 19.99 53.73 -5.89
N LEU A 1236 20.62 52.82 -6.66
CA LEU A 1236 22.07 52.54 -6.81
C LEU A 1236 22.73 51.63 -5.73
N GLY A 1237 23.58 50.65 -6.07
CA GLY A 1237 23.81 50.04 -7.39
C GLY A 1237 25.19 49.38 -7.61
N ARG A 1238 25.21 48.36 -8.49
CA ARG A 1238 26.36 47.72 -9.19
C ARG A 1238 27.33 46.77 -8.45
N VAL A 1239 27.33 45.52 -8.95
CA VAL A 1239 28.46 44.78 -9.57
C VAL A 1239 29.80 44.75 -8.82
N VAL A 1240 30.13 43.58 -8.26
CA VAL A 1240 30.89 42.57 -9.04
C VAL A 1240 29.98 41.37 -9.23
#